data_AF-A0A5D2X7F2-F1
#
_entry.id   AF-A0A5D2X7F2-F1
#
_cell.length_a   1.000
_cell.length_b   1.000
_cell.length_c   1.000
_cell.angle_alpha   90.00
_cell.angle_beta   90.00
_cell.angle_gamma   90.00
#
_symmetry.space_group_name_H-M   'P 1'
#
loop_
_entity.id
_entity.type
_entity.pdbx_description
1 polymer ?
#
loop_
_entity_poly.entity_id
_entity_poly.type
_entity_poly.pdbx_seq_one_letter_code
_entity_poly.pdbx_strand_id
1 'polypeptide(L)'
;MDNNPHQHPYPYHHGYTPNQDPYAAFPYQYPYNTPQYPHAPHMYPPSAHAPVAAPIDYRHAHSHSGQVPYQYSHPVPPNPSQLQHHGNFQYGSTPYPYQQSLSGHYPPPEINPQSSSTYQQPAQYPPQSSSSYQQPTQYPPPESNAEHLSRHVSFSGHNRQDSTSSLGANMRSASPAYPPLDHQLNNMHLSGSHSSAPASPPAPSVPILAVGTSTPDYASNSSNWEGPSLGRADLANRSSFSQKDSFKGSQQVQGMQIVPFQKGSLRVLLLHGNLDIWVLEAKNLPNMDMFHKTLGDMFGNFSSNISKKIGGRSEGKNTSDPYVTIAVSGAVIGRTFVINNDENPVWRQHFYVPVAHHAAEVQFVVKDSDILGSEIIGVVTIPVEQIYAGEKIEGTYPVLNGNGKPCKPGAVLKLSIQYTPMEKLSFYHHGVGAGPEYVGVPGTYFPLRKGGKVTLYQDANVPDGCLPNIKLDHGMHFVQGKCWSDIFDAIRQARRLVYITGWSVWHKVRLVRDVAPASDCTLGDILRSKSQEGVRVLLLLWDDPTSRSILGYKTDGIMTTHDEETRSYFKHSSVHVLLCPRIAGKKHSWVKQKEVGTIYTHHQKTVIVDADAGNSNRKIIAFLGGLDLCDGRYDNPDHALFRTLQTYHKDDYHNPTYTGSTAGCPREPWHDMHSKIDGPAAYDVLVNFEERWLKAAKPHGLKKLKKPFDDALLRIERIPDIMGVSDFTENENDPERWHVQIFRSIDSNSVKGFPKDPKDATSKNLVCGKNVLIDLSIHTAYVKAIRAAQHFIYIENQYFLGSSYNWSSYKDLGADNLIPMEIALKIASKIKANERFAAYIVIPMWPEGVPTGSATQRILYWQNKTRSMMYETVYRALVEAGLDSTFVPEDFLNFYCLGNRELDGYQPPADGSPRAANSPEALSQKSRRFMIYVHSKGMIVDDEFIIVGSANINQRSLEGTRDTEIAMGAYQPQHTWAAKHSSPHGQIYGYRMSLWAEHVGVVEDCFARPESLECVRRINQMTILNWRQFAAEEVTEMRGHLMKYPVEVDPKGKVKPLPGAETFPDTGGNVVGSFLGIQENLTI
;
A
#
# COMPACT_ATOMS: atom_id res chain seq x y z
N MET A 1 41.45 -44.62 -33.00
CA MET A 1 40.19 -44.21 -33.66
C MET A 1 39.89 -42.76 -33.31
N ASP A 2 40.45 -41.70 -33.90
CA ASP A 2 41.35 -41.40 -35.05
C ASP A 2 40.67 -40.20 -35.78
N ASN A 3 41.35 -39.16 -36.26
CA ASN A 3 42.80 -38.89 -36.27
C ASN A 3 43.09 -37.37 -36.23
N ASN A 4 44.34 -37.00 -35.93
CA ASN A 4 44.84 -35.61 -35.97
C ASN A 4 45.66 -35.36 -37.26
N PRO A 5 45.95 -34.11 -37.64
CA PRO A 5 47.35 -33.63 -37.57
C PRO A 5 47.49 -32.15 -37.15
N HIS A 6 48.30 -31.80 -36.14
CA HIS A 6 49.72 -31.35 -36.23
C HIS A 6 49.93 -29.99 -36.96
N GLN A 7 50.71 -29.02 -36.47
CA GLN A 7 52.11 -29.11 -35.97
C GLN A 7 52.47 -28.09 -34.84
N HIS A 8 53.61 -28.33 -34.17
CA HIS A 8 54.36 -27.41 -33.26
C HIS A 8 55.85 -27.38 -33.69
N PRO A 9 56.68 -26.39 -33.26
CA PRO A 9 57.75 -26.72 -32.27
C PRO A 9 58.32 -25.59 -31.36
N TYR A 10 58.38 -25.86 -30.03
CA TYR A 10 59.51 -25.61 -29.09
C TYR A 10 60.03 -24.14 -28.80
N PRO A 11 61.07 -23.89 -27.93
CA PRO A 11 60.88 -23.84 -26.47
C PRO A 11 61.64 -22.75 -25.64
N TYR A 12 61.38 -22.74 -24.32
CA TYR A 12 62.05 -22.11 -23.15
C TYR A 12 63.54 -21.65 -23.19
N HIS A 13 63.86 -20.52 -22.51
CA HIS A 13 64.61 -20.50 -21.23
C HIS A 13 64.59 -19.12 -20.48
N HIS A 14 65.06 -19.06 -19.23
CA HIS A 14 65.00 -17.91 -18.28
C HIS A 14 66.22 -16.95 -18.33
N GLY A 15 66.06 -15.68 -17.87
CA GLY A 15 67.21 -14.80 -17.59
C GLY A 15 66.99 -13.35 -17.05
N TYR A 16 66.51 -13.18 -15.80
CA TYR A 16 66.68 -12.00 -14.91
C TYR A 16 66.14 -10.59 -15.32
N THR A 17 66.18 -9.68 -14.34
CA THR A 17 65.48 -8.38 -14.16
C THR A 17 66.39 -7.16 -14.45
N PRO A 18 65.92 -5.87 -14.46
CA PRO A 18 64.62 -5.32 -14.02
C PRO A 18 63.94 -4.29 -14.96
N ASN A 19 62.89 -3.64 -14.42
CA ASN A 19 62.37 -2.27 -14.65
C ASN A 19 61.06 -2.05 -15.47
N GLN A 20 60.24 -1.15 -14.89
CA GLN A 20 59.15 -0.32 -15.45
C GLN A 20 57.81 -0.95 -15.92
N ASP A 21 56.82 -0.82 -15.04
CA ASP A 21 55.37 -0.91 -15.32
C ASP A 21 54.87 0.23 -16.25
N PRO A 22 54.07 -0.06 -17.28
CA PRO A 22 53.40 0.95 -18.11
C PRO A 22 51.93 1.20 -17.72
N TYR A 23 51.55 1.06 -16.44
CA TYR A 23 50.19 1.33 -15.93
C TYR A 23 50.17 2.25 -14.70
N ALA A 24 50.85 3.40 -14.81
CA ALA A 24 50.68 4.50 -13.85
C ALA A 24 49.30 5.17 -14.05
N ALA A 25 48.45 5.14 -13.03
CA ALA A 25 47.14 5.80 -13.08
C ALA A 25 47.27 7.32 -12.98
N PHE A 26 46.64 8.06 -13.90
CA PHE A 26 46.49 9.51 -13.77
C PHE A 26 45.40 9.85 -12.74
N PRO A 27 45.69 10.71 -11.74
CA PRO A 27 44.73 11.04 -10.69
C PRO A 27 43.71 12.07 -11.16
N TYR A 28 42.43 11.68 -11.20
CA TYR A 28 41.34 12.66 -11.31
C TYR A 28 41.19 13.41 -9.99
N GLN A 29 41.64 14.66 -9.97
CA GLN A 29 41.43 15.58 -8.86
C GLN A 29 39.95 15.98 -8.79
N TYR A 30 39.25 15.52 -7.76
CA TYR A 30 37.98 16.14 -7.35
C TYR A 30 38.28 17.38 -6.49
N PRO A 31 37.63 18.54 -6.74
CA PRO A 31 37.82 19.72 -5.91
C PRO A 31 37.18 19.52 -4.53
N TYR A 32 38.00 19.41 -3.50
CA TYR A 32 37.57 19.46 -2.10
C TYR A 32 37.13 20.89 -1.72
N ASN A 33 35.85 21.20 -1.91
CA ASN A 33 35.21 22.32 -1.22
C ASN A 33 34.55 21.81 0.07
N THR A 34 35.31 21.83 1.16
CA THR A 34 34.76 21.71 2.51
C THR A 34 33.85 22.92 2.81
N PRO A 35 32.59 22.73 3.22
CA PRO A 35 31.84 23.78 3.90
C PRO A 35 32.52 24.05 5.25
N GLN A 36 33.17 25.20 5.40
CA GLN A 36 33.60 25.66 6.72
C GLN A 36 32.37 26.05 7.53
N TYR A 37 32.33 25.64 8.80
CA TYR A 37 31.34 26.13 9.76
C TYR A 37 31.53 27.65 9.99
N PRO A 38 30.48 28.47 9.82
CA PRO A 38 30.44 29.79 10.44
C PRO A 38 30.15 29.61 11.94
N HIS A 39 31.06 30.05 12.80
CA HIS A 39 30.78 30.19 14.23
C HIS A 39 29.83 31.38 14.49
N ALA A 40 28.97 31.23 15.50
CA ALA A 40 28.33 32.24 16.35
C ALA A 40 27.83 33.57 15.72
N PRO A 41 26.53 33.90 15.81
CA PRO A 41 26.02 35.19 15.36
C PRO A 41 26.49 36.34 16.27
N HIS A 42 27.29 37.25 15.73
CA HIS A 42 27.55 38.55 16.37
C HIS A 42 26.45 39.56 16.03
N MET A 43 25.94 40.24 17.06
CA MET A 43 24.92 41.29 16.96
C MET A 43 25.50 42.58 16.35
N TYR A 44 24.72 43.30 15.53
CA TYR A 44 24.66 44.77 15.38
C TYR A 44 23.50 45.14 14.42
N PRO A 45 22.99 46.39 14.38
CA PRO A 45 22.34 47.12 15.47
C PRO A 45 20.88 47.54 15.10
N PRO A 46 20.04 48.01 16.05
CA PRO A 46 18.68 48.45 15.74
C PRO A 46 18.58 49.95 15.38
N SER A 47 17.87 50.27 14.30
CA SER A 47 17.29 51.60 14.01
C SER A 47 15.96 51.39 13.26
N ALA A 48 14.77 51.52 13.85
CA ALA A 48 14.17 52.57 14.67
C ALA A 48 13.70 53.81 13.86
N HIS A 49 12.38 53.88 13.64
CA HIS A 49 11.58 55.09 13.79
C HIS A 49 10.19 54.71 14.35
N ALA A 50 9.44 55.69 14.87
CA ALA A 50 8.61 55.50 16.07
C ALA A 50 7.08 55.72 15.86
N PRO A 51 6.22 55.15 16.73
CA PRO A 51 4.76 55.30 16.68
C PRO A 51 4.25 56.52 17.46
N VAL A 52 2.99 56.93 17.24
CA VAL A 52 2.31 58.00 18.00
C VAL A 52 0.83 57.69 18.29
N ALA A 53 0.47 57.82 19.57
CA ALA A 53 -0.88 58.01 20.15
C ALA A 53 -1.94 56.88 20.14
N ALA A 54 -2.75 56.88 21.21
CA ALA A 54 -3.97 56.10 21.47
C ALA A 54 -5.10 57.13 21.83
N PRO A 55 -6.06 57.01 22.80
CA PRO A 55 -6.43 55.94 23.77
C PRO A 55 -7.97 55.72 24.01
N ILE A 56 -8.34 54.89 25.02
CA ILE A 56 -9.54 55.01 25.92
C ILE A 56 -10.95 54.69 25.32
N ASP A 57 -11.93 54.00 25.97
CA ASP A 57 -11.98 53.36 27.31
C ASP A 57 -13.07 52.26 27.52
N TYR A 58 -12.94 51.51 28.64
CA TYR A 58 -13.93 50.90 29.56
C TYR A 58 -15.25 50.14 29.20
N ARG A 59 -15.34 48.91 29.79
CA ARG A 59 -16.35 48.36 30.76
C ARG A 59 -17.61 47.54 30.35
N HIS A 60 -17.88 46.53 31.22
CA HIS A 60 -19.16 45.87 31.56
C HIS A 60 -19.86 45.02 30.47
N ALA A 61 -20.65 43.97 30.74
CA ALA A 61 -20.84 43.10 31.94
C ALA A 61 -21.61 41.79 31.57
N HIS A 62 -21.94 40.99 32.59
CA HIS A 62 -23.06 40.01 32.75
C HIS A 62 -24.24 40.07 31.73
N SER A 63 -24.99 39.00 31.42
CA SER A 63 -25.01 37.58 31.86
C SER A 63 -26.06 36.72 31.13
N HIS A 64 -25.94 35.38 31.26
CA HIS A 64 -27.01 34.36 31.36
C HIS A 64 -28.20 34.26 30.37
N SER A 65 -28.38 33.02 29.89
CA SER A 65 -29.64 32.24 29.78
C SER A 65 -30.81 32.70 28.88
N GLY A 66 -31.32 31.75 28.09
CA GLY A 66 -32.64 31.77 27.46
C GLY A 66 -32.91 30.43 26.75
N GLN A 67 -34.12 29.88 26.86
CA GLN A 67 -34.47 28.57 26.27
C GLN A 67 -35.36 28.70 25.02
N VAL A 68 -35.16 27.78 24.07
CA VAL A 68 -36.16 26.90 23.40
C VAL A 68 -37.64 27.27 23.71
N PRO A 69 -38.60 27.33 22.74
CA PRO A 69 -38.76 26.22 21.78
C PRO A 69 -39.49 26.39 20.42
N TYR A 70 -39.44 25.28 19.67
CA TYR A 70 -40.47 24.66 18.78
C TYR A 70 -40.70 25.05 17.29
N GLN A 71 -40.80 23.94 16.52
CA GLN A 71 -41.71 23.61 15.41
C GLN A 71 -41.46 24.11 13.96
N TYR A 72 -40.92 23.17 13.17
CA TYR A 72 -41.37 22.72 11.84
C TYR A 72 -42.33 23.61 11.01
N SER A 73 -41.90 23.95 9.79
CA SER A 73 -42.55 23.43 8.56
C SER A 73 -41.71 23.74 7.29
N HIS A 74 -41.73 22.82 6.33
CA HIS A 74 -41.36 23.08 4.92
C HIS A 74 -42.62 23.56 4.16
N PRO A 75 -42.50 24.36 3.08
CA PRO A 75 -42.19 23.81 1.76
C PRO A 75 -41.18 24.64 0.92
N VAL A 76 -40.97 24.18 -0.32
CA VAL A 76 -39.97 24.68 -1.30
C VAL A 76 -40.67 25.57 -2.37
N PRO A 77 -39.99 26.02 -3.45
CA PRO A 77 -39.53 27.40 -3.70
C PRO A 77 -40.54 28.25 -4.53
N PRO A 78 -40.19 29.49 -4.96
CA PRO A 78 -39.43 29.64 -6.21
C PRO A 78 -38.37 30.76 -6.24
N ASN A 79 -37.45 30.63 -7.18
CA ASN A 79 -36.59 31.69 -7.75
C ASN A 79 -37.00 31.80 -9.26
N PRO A 80 -36.58 32.80 -10.09
CA PRO A 80 -35.52 33.79 -9.85
C PRO A 80 -35.80 35.22 -10.37
N SER A 81 -34.73 36.04 -10.37
CA SER A 81 -34.51 37.28 -11.15
C SER A 81 -35.12 38.57 -10.58
N GLN A 82 -34.51 39.76 -10.74
CA GLN A 82 -33.31 40.14 -11.49
C GLN A 82 -32.37 41.04 -10.66
N LEU A 83 -31.06 40.99 -10.95
CA LEU A 83 -30.13 42.11 -10.75
C LEU A 83 -29.20 42.18 -11.97
N GLN A 84 -29.41 43.17 -12.84
CA GLN A 84 -28.37 43.59 -13.80
C GLN A 84 -27.43 44.60 -13.12
N HIS A 85 -26.18 44.64 -13.56
CA HIS A 85 -25.10 45.33 -12.86
C HIS A 85 -24.28 46.19 -13.84
N HIS A 86 -23.70 47.28 -13.31
CA HIS A 86 -22.72 48.20 -13.92
C HIS A 86 -23.18 49.22 -14.98
N GLY A 87 -23.01 50.49 -14.61
CA GLY A 87 -22.68 51.63 -15.47
C GLY A 87 -21.54 52.43 -14.81
N ASN A 88 -20.73 53.15 -15.59
CA ASN A 88 -19.37 53.56 -15.17
C ASN A 88 -19.13 55.09 -15.10
N PHE A 89 -18.24 55.49 -14.19
CA PHE A 89 -17.28 56.63 -14.24
C PHE A 89 -17.73 58.11 -14.27
N GLN A 90 -17.22 58.83 -13.25
CA GLN A 90 -16.58 60.17 -13.29
C GLN A 90 -17.39 61.48 -13.52
N TYR A 91 -16.71 62.58 -13.17
CA TYR A 91 -17.21 63.96 -13.00
C TYR A 91 -17.11 64.81 -14.28
N GLY A 92 -18.02 65.79 -14.43
CA GLY A 92 -17.93 66.90 -15.38
C GLY A 92 -19.26 67.66 -15.46
N SER A 93 -19.28 68.99 -15.58
CA SER A 93 -20.52 69.78 -15.37
C SER A 93 -20.73 70.95 -16.34
N THR A 94 -22.00 71.19 -16.69
CA THR A 94 -22.58 72.40 -17.33
C THR A 94 -22.38 72.57 -18.87
N PRO A 95 -23.17 73.43 -19.58
CA PRO A 95 -24.59 73.12 -19.89
C PRO A 95 -25.11 73.53 -21.30
N TYR A 96 -25.91 72.65 -21.96
CA TYR A 96 -27.14 72.94 -22.78
C TYR A 96 -27.08 73.90 -24.03
N PRO A 97 -28.13 73.95 -24.92
CA PRO A 97 -29.26 73.02 -25.20
C PRO A 97 -29.59 72.77 -26.72
N TYR A 98 -30.68 72.01 -26.98
CA TYR A 98 -31.36 71.70 -28.29
C TYR A 98 -30.59 70.80 -29.29
N GLN A 99 -31.17 69.85 -30.06
CA GLN A 99 -32.41 69.00 -30.11
C GLN A 99 -32.17 67.94 -31.24
N GLN A 100 -32.92 66.90 -31.65
CA GLN A 100 -34.24 66.20 -31.44
C GLN A 100 -34.02 64.72 -31.99
N SER A 101 -34.89 63.69 -32.08
CA SER A 101 -36.29 63.33 -31.69
C SER A 101 -36.54 61.81 -31.94
N LEU A 102 -37.49 61.17 -31.23
CA LEU A 102 -38.46 60.09 -31.62
C LEU A 102 -38.00 58.91 -32.55
N SER A 103 -37.90 57.62 -32.19
CA SER A 103 -38.85 56.59 -31.61
C SER A 103 -39.82 55.91 -32.62
N GLY A 104 -40.13 54.59 -32.62
CA GLY A 104 -39.75 53.42 -31.78
C GLY A 104 -40.69 52.18 -31.99
N HIS A 105 -40.73 51.22 -31.03
CA HIS A 105 -41.71 50.10 -30.82
C HIS A 105 -41.47 48.64 -31.38
N TYR A 106 -42.15 47.67 -30.73
CA TYR A 106 -42.13 46.17 -30.78
C TYR A 106 -43.38 45.59 -31.55
N PRO A 107 -43.85 44.30 -31.48
CA PRO A 107 -43.35 42.98 -30.96
C PRO A 107 -43.49 41.74 -31.93
N PRO A 108 -43.14 40.48 -31.52
CA PRO A 108 -43.35 39.19 -32.25
C PRO A 108 -44.64 38.43 -31.80
N PRO A 109 -44.98 37.17 -32.26
CA PRO A 109 -44.57 35.91 -31.53
C PRO A 109 -44.70 34.50 -32.27
N GLU A 110 -44.55 33.40 -31.48
CA GLU A 110 -45.20 32.03 -31.51
C GLU A 110 -44.72 30.74 -32.29
N ILE A 111 -44.45 29.67 -31.50
CA ILE A 111 -44.97 28.26 -31.49
C ILE A 111 -44.57 27.15 -32.54
N ASN A 112 -43.66 26.26 -32.10
CA ASN A 112 -43.80 24.78 -31.87
C ASN A 112 -44.06 23.79 -33.07
N PRO A 113 -44.23 22.43 -32.91
CA PRO A 113 -43.41 21.48 -33.70
C PRO A 113 -44.15 20.29 -34.39
N GLN A 114 -43.47 19.54 -35.29
CA GLN A 114 -43.48 18.05 -35.39
C GLN A 114 -42.85 17.49 -36.69
N SER A 115 -42.65 16.16 -36.68
CA SER A 115 -42.62 15.22 -37.82
C SER A 115 -41.27 14.88 -38.49
N SER A 116 -41.27 13.71 -39.15
CA SER A 116 -40.12 12.95 -39.62
C SER A 116 -40.00 12.96 -41.15
N SER A 117 -38.79 12.71 -41.68
CA SER A 117 -38.63 12.08 -42.99
C SER A 117 -37.21 11.53 -43.21
N THR A 118 -37.15 10.35 -43.83
CA THR A 118 -35.95 9.77 -44.47
C THR A 118 -35.78 10.39 -45.86
N TYR A 119 -34.56 10.45 -46.44
CA TYR A 119 -34.21 9.80 -47.73
C TYR A 119 -32.80 10.14 -48.29
N GLN A 120 -32.18 9.09 -48.82
CA GLN A 120 -31.04 8.87 -49.73
C GLN A 120 -30.26 10.02 -50.45
N GLN A 121 -28.92 9.84 -50.44
CA GLN A 121 -27.91 9.92 -51.54
C GLN A 121 -27.73 11.16 -52.46
N PRO A 122 -26.45 11.54 -52.73
CA PRO A 122 -25.99 12.28 -53.92
C PRO A 122 -25.07 11.44 -54.86
N ALA A 123 -24.89 11.85 -56.13
CA ALA A 123 -23.94 11.20 -57.07
C ALA A 123 -23.41 12.13 -58.21
N GLN A 124 -22.19 11.82 -58.70
CA GLN A 124 -21.49 12.27 -59.94
C GLN A 124 -21.02 13.75 -60.01
N TYR A 125 -19.70 14.11 -60.07
CA TYR A 125 -18.63 13.86 -61.09
C TYR A 125 -18.93 14.42 -62.50
N PRO A 126 -17.94 14.66 -63.41
CA PRO A 126 -16.48 14.35 -63.43
C PRO A 126 -15.63 15.68 -63.50
N PRO A 127 -14.43 15.84 -64.15
CA PRO A 127 -13.44 14.94 -64.79
C PRO A 127 -11.93 15.25 -64.48
N GLN A 128 -10.99 14.63 -65.26
CA GLN A 128 -9.57 15.02 -65.48
C GLN A 128 -8.58 14.87 -64.29
N SER A 129 -7.23 14.89 -64.42
CA SER A 129 -6.25 14.40 -65.44
C SER A 129 -4.81 14.64 -64.92
N SER A 130 -3.73 13.90 -65.22
CA SER A 130 -3.49 12.56 -65.81
C SER A 130 -1.97 12.21 -65.75
N SER A 131 -1.58 10.95 -66.06
CA SER A 131 -0.20 10.44 -66.35
C SER A 131 0.86 10.45 -65.21
N SER A 132 1.74 9.43 -65.03
CA SER A 132 1.95 8.16 -65.77
C SER A 132 2.83 7.12 -65.03
N TYR A 133 2.43 5.83 -65.03
CA TYR A 133 3.19 4.55 -65.08
C TYR A 133 4.44 4.29 -64.16
N GLN A 134 4.87 3.06 -63.81
CA GLN A 134 4.59 1.67 -64.26
C GLN A 134 4.35 0.67 -63.09
N GLN A 135 3.95 -0.57 -63.40
CA GLN A 135 3.94 -1.77 -62.53
C GLN A 135 4.22 -3.04 -63.37
N PRO A 136 4.42 -4.24 -62.78
CA PRO A 136 3.62 -5.40 -63.23
C PRO A 136 3.25 -6.49 -62.19
N THR A 137 1.96 -6.91 -62.19
CA THR A 137 1.37 -8.28 -62.04
C THR A 137 1.78 -9.18 -60.84
N GLN A 138 0.91 -9.72 -59.96
CA GLN A 138 -0.40 -10.44 -60.05
C GLN A 138 -0.38 -11.88 -60.62
N TYR A 139 -0.98 -12.84 -59.88
CA TYR A 139 -2.03 -13.81 -60.33
C TYR A 139 -2.62 -14.63 -59.12
N PRO A 140 -3.65 -15.52 -59.23
CA PRO A 140 -4.78 -15.55 -58.27
C PRO A 140 -4.99 -16.90 -57.51
N PRO A 141 -5.98 -17.00 -56.59
CA PRO A 141 -6.32 -18.24 -55.87
C PRO A 141 -7.37 -19.14 -56.57
N PRO A 142 -7.44 -20.45 -56.24
CA PRO A 142 -8.49 -21.37 -56.68
C PRO A 142 -9.46 -21.83 -55.55
N GLU A 143 -10.55 -22.49 -55.96
CA GLU A 143 -11.69 -22.91 -55.11
C GLU A 143 -11.65 -24.40 -54.69
N SER A 144 -12.68 -24.83 -53.95
CA SER A 144 -12.89 -26.19 -53.44
C SER A 144 -13.55 -27.16 -54.44
N ASN A 145 -13.12 -28.44 -54.46
CA ASN A 145 -14.00 -29.61 -54.24
C ASN A 145 -13.32 -30.99 -54.44
N ALA A 146 -14.05 -32.04 -54.03
CA ALA A 146 -14.01 -33.45 -54.48
C ALA A 146 -12.99 -34.47 -53.87
N GLU A 147 -13.57 -35.34 -53.04
CA GLU A 147 -13.54 -36.82 -53.09
C GLU A 147 -12.26 -37.67 -52.86
N HIS A 148 -12.39 -38.54 -51.84
CA HIS A 148 -12.06 -39.97 -51.81
C HIS A 148 -11.06 -40.58 -52.82
N LEU A 149 -10.01 -41.23 -52.27
CA LEU A 149 -9.77 -42.66 -52.55
C LEU A 149 -8.94 -43.32 -51.44
N SER A 150 -9.09 -44.64 -51.27
CA SER A 150 -8.53 -45.41 -50.16
C SER A 150 -7.51 -46.47 -50.62
N ARG A 151 -6.58 -46.85 -49.75
CA ARG A 151 -5.85 -48.14 -49.85
C ARG A 151 -5.26 -48.60 -48.52
N HIS A 152 -5.53 -49.86 -48.18
CA HIS A 152 -4.89 -50.58 -47.07
C HIS A 152 -3.50 -51.09 -47.46
N VAL A 153 -2.60 -51.16 -46.47
CA VAL A 153 -1.74 -52.34 -46.24
C VAL A 153 -1.70 -52.60 -44.74
N SER A 154 -1.82 -53.86 -44.33
CA SER A 154 -1.78 -54.30 -42.92
C SER A 154 -0.72 -55.39 -42.75
N PHE A 155 -0.10 -55.50 -41.57
CA PHE A 155 0.51 -56.76 -41.12
C PHE A 155 0.39 -56.94 -39.59
N SER A 156 0.28 -58.20 -39.18
CA SER A 156 0.09 -58.69 -37.81
C SER A 156 1.40 -58.67 -36.98
N GLY A 157 1.38 -58.77 -35.64
CA GLY A 157 0.27 -58.97 -34.69
C GLY A 157 0.39 -60.27 -33.88
N HIS A 158 0.07 -60.25 -32.58
CA HIS A 158 -0.01 -61.42 -31.70
C HIS A 158 -1.08 -61.24 -30.61
N ASN A 159 -1.83 -62.30 -30.30
CA ASN A 159 -3.05 -62.25 -29.47
C ASN A 159 -2.83 -62.70 -28.03
N ARG A 160 -3.70 -62.22 -27.12
CA ARG A 160 -4.36 -63.11 -26.15
C ARG A 160 -5.78 -62.66 -25.79
N GLN A 161 -6.70 -63.60 -25.94
CA GLN A 161 -8.11 -63.63 -25.54
C GLN A 161 -8.26 -63.79 -24.02
N ASP A 162 -9.42 -63.58 -23.38
CA ASP A 162 -10.75 -63.06 -23.80
C ASP A 162 -11.52 -62.57 -22.56
N SER A 163 -12.49 -61.67 -22.73
CA SER A 163 -13.85 -61.74 -22.13
C SER A 163 -14.66 -60.45 -22.38
N THR A 164 -15.97 -60.58 -22.59
CA THR A 164 -16.84 -59.53 -23.13
C THR A 164 -17.77 -58.87 -22.12
N SER A 165 -17.94 -57.55 -22.21
CA SER A 165 -19.24 -56.89 -22.05
C SER A 165 -19.26 -55.59 -22.86
N SER A 166 -20.44 -55.08 -23.20
CA SER A 166 -20.62 -54.00 -24.18
C SER A 166 -21.58 -52.90 -23.69
N LEU A 167 -21.43 -51.71 -24.29
CA LEU A 167 -22.39 -50.60 -24.52
C LEU A 167 -21.94 -49.23 -24.00
N GLY A 168 -22.31 -48.18 -24.76
CA GLY A 168 -22.51 -46.82 -24.26
C GLY A 168 -21.26 -45.95 -24.11
N ALA A 169 -20.78 -45.36 -25.21
CA ALA A 169 -19.92 -44.17 -25.12
C ALA A 169 -20.75 -42.97 -24.64
N ASN A 170 -20.26 -42.21 -23.65
CA ASN A 170 -20.87 -40.96 -23.23
C ASN A 170 -19.78 -40.02 -22.68
N MET A 171 -19.50 -38.92 -23.39
CA MET A 171 -18.50 -37.94 -22.92
C MET A 171 -19.06 -37.13 -21.76
N ARG A 172 -18.35 -37.13 -20.63
CA ARG A 172 -18.58 -36.22 -19.51
C ARG A 172 -17.40 -35.27 -19.39
N SER A 173 -17.69 -33.99 -19.22
CA SER A 173 -16.73 -33.00 -18.74
C SER A 173 -16.21 -33.41 -17.36
N ALA A 174 -14.89 -33.38 -17.19
CA ALA A 174 -14.25 -33.67 -15.92
C ALA A 174 -14.14 -32.38 -15.09
N SER A 175 -14.99 -32.22 -14.10
CA SER A 175 -14.86 -31.13 -13.11
C SER A 175 -13.70 -31.43 -12.15
N PRO A 176 -12.74 -30.51 -11.96
CA PRO A 176 -11.77 -30.61 -10.88
C PRO A 176 -12.46 -30.26 -9.55
N ALA A 177 -12.68 -31.25 -8.69
CA ALA A 177 -13.19 -31.06 -7.35
C ALA A 177 -12.04 -31.17 -6.34
N TYR A 178 -11.71 -30.07 -5.66
CA TYR A 178 -10.65 -29.98 -4.66
C TYR A 178 -11.15 -29.34 -3.35
N PRO A 179 -10.60 -29.72 -2.18
CA PRO A 179 -11.08 -29.24 -0.88
C PRO A 179 -10.56 -27.82 -0.54
N PRO A 180 -11.26 -27.05 0.31
CA PRO A 180 -10.90 -25.68 0.67
C PRO A 180 -9.61 -25.58 1.53
N LEU A 181 -8.96 -24.41 1.47
CA LEU A 181 -7.67 -24.11 2.12
C LEU A 181 -7.61 -24.49 3.61
N ASP A 182 -8.69 -24.28 4.36
CA ASP A 182 -8.76 -24.59 5.79
C ASP A 182 -8.37 -26.05 6.10
N HIS A 183 -8.66 -27.00 5.20
CA HIS A 183 -8.33 -28.41 5.40
C HIS A 183 -6.83 -28.75 5.28
N GLN A 184 -6.03 -27.87 4.66
CA GLN A 184 -4.58 -28.05 4.53
C GLN A 184 -3.80 -27.14 5.50
N LEU A 185 -4.29 -25.92 5.79
CA LEU A 185 -3.71 -25.04 6.80
C LEU A 185 -3.75 -25.66 8.20
N ASN A 186 -4.84 -26.33 8.58
CA ASN A 186 -4.95 -27.05 9.86
C ASN A 186 -3.92 -28.19 10.01
N ASN A 187 -3.36 -28.73 8.93
CA ASN A 187 -2.34 -29.78 8.98
C ASN A 187 -0.90 -29.24 9.17
N MET A 188 -0.68 -27.92 9.17
CA MET A 188 0.64 -27.33 9.41
C MET A 188 0.99 -27.17 10.90
N HIS A 189 0.84 -28.26 11.68
CA HIS A 189 1.31 -28.31 13.06
C HIS A 189 2.85 -28.27 13.12
N LEU A 190 3.41 -27.07 13.30
CA LEU A 190 4.76 -26.88 13.82
C LEU A 190 4.74 -27.16 15.34
N SER A 191 5.34 -28.27 15.76
CA SER A 191 5.40 -28.71 17.15
C SER A 191 6.36 -27.85 18.00
N GLY A 192 5.89 -26.67 18.42
CA GLY A 192 6.61 -25.78 19.33
C GLY A 192 6.36 -26.15 20.80
N SER A 193 7.34 -26.79 21.44
CA SER A 193 7.28 -27.10 22.88
C SER A 193 7.60 -25.87 23.73
N HIS A 194 6.58 -25.11 24.12
CA HIS A 194 6.70 -24.08 25.16
C HIS A 194 5.91 -24.47 26.42
N SER A 195 6.56 -24.38 27.57
CA SER A 195 5.96 -24.64 28.89
C SER A 195 4.95 -23.54 29.26
N SER A 196 3.66 -23.88 29.31
CA SER A 196 2.61 -22.96 29.74
C SER A 196 2.66 -22.70 31.25
N ALA A 197 2.72 -21.43 31.63
CA ALA A 197 2.37 -21.01 32.99
C ALA A 197 0.84 -21.12 33.18
N PRO A 198 0.35 -21.53 34.37
CA PRO A 198 -1.07 -21.80 34.58
C PRO A 198 -1.92 -20.51 34.66
N ALA A 199 -3.06 -20.51 33.99
CA ALA A 199 -4.07 -19.45 34.09
C ALA A 199 -4.94 -19.61 35.36
N SER A 200 -5.46 -18.49 35.87
CA SER A 200 -6.38 -18.48 37.02
C SER A 200 -7.79 -18.99 36.64
N PRO A 201 -8.49 -19.71 37.54
CA PRO A 201 -9.77 -20.34 37.23
C PRO A 201 -10.96 -19.34 37.19
N PRO A 202 -11.99 -19.59 36.35
CA PRO A 202 -13.21 -18.79 36.29
C PRO A 202 -14.21 -19.12 37.41
N ALA A 203 -15.13 -18.18 37.68
CA ALA A 203 -16.23 -18.38 38.63
C ALA A 203 -17.39 -19.21 37.99
N PRO A 204 -18.13 -20.00 38.78
CA PRO A 204 -19.16 -20.91 38.27
C PRO A 204 -20.51 -20.23 37.99
N SER A 205 -21.19 -20.68 36.93
CA SER A 205 -22.58 -20.33 36.58
C SER A 205 -23.58 -21.37 37.09
N VAL A 206 -24.79 -20.94 37.47
CA VAL A 206 -25.89 -21.79 37.99
C VAL A 206 -27.00 -21.92 36.93
N PRO A 207 -27.74 -23.06 36.83
CA PRO A 207 -28.65 -23.32 35.71
C PRO A 207 -29.99 -22.55 35.70
N ILE A 208 -30.67 -22.65 34.55
CA ILE A 208 -31.91 -21.95 34.17
C ILE A 208 -33.17 -22.67 34.70
N LEU A 209 -34.21 -21.91 35.05
CA LEU A 209 -35.62 -22.31 34.91
C LEU A 209 -36.49 -21.08 34.54
N ALA A 210 -37.75 -21.29 34.14
CA ALA A 210 -38.41 -20.40 33.16
C ALA A 210 -39.88 -20.00 33.49
N VAL A 211 -40.49 -19.24 32.56
CA VAL A 211 -41.92 -18.90 32.41
C VAL A 211 -42.46 -17.75 33.28
N GLY A 212 -43.31 -16.89 32.70
CA GLY A 212 -44.39 -16.19 33.44
C GLY A 212 -44.58 -14.70 33.14
N THR A 213 -45.59 -14.36 32.33
CA THR A 213 -46.07 -12.98 32.15
C THR A 213 -47.16 -12.60 33.16
N SER A 214 -47.01 -11.50 33.90
CA SER A 214 -48.14 -10.65 34.34
C SER A 214 -47.71 -9.32 34.99
N THR A 215 -48.60 -8.33 34.91
CA THR A 215 -48.64 -7.04 35.64
C THR A 215 -49.89 -7.04 36.56
N PRO A 216 -50.23 -6.00 37.38
CA PRO A 216 -49.55 -4.73 37.70
C PRO A 216 -49.54 -4.35 39.23
N ASP A 217 -49.13 -3.11 39.54
CA ASP A 217 -49.68 -2.16 40.55
C ASP A 217 -49.53 -2.26 42.10
N TYR A 218 -49.15 -1.09 42.70
CA TYR A 218 -49.52 -0.45 44.01
C TYR A 218 -49.52 -1.23 45.35
N ALA A 219 -49.17 -0.69 46.55
CA ALA A 219 -48.61 0.61 46.98
C ALA A 219 -48.08 0.60 48.45
N SER A 220 -47.08 1.47 48.75
CA SER A 220 -46.74 2.02 50.11
C SER A 220 -46.16 1.05 51.16
N ASN A 221 -45.53 1.45 52.29
CA ASN A 221 -45.36 2.80 52.89
C ASN A 221 -44.11 2.91 53.82
N SER A 222 -43.65 4.15 54.10
CA SER A 222 -42.68 4.57 55.16
C SER A 222 -41.20 4.15 55.02
N SER A 223 -40.18 4.88 55.51
CA SER A 223 -40.12 6.15 56.28
C SER A 223 -38.90 7.03 55.92
N ASN A 224 -38.95 8.34 56.28
CA ASN A 224 -37.87 9.33 56.07
C ASN A 224 -36.71 9.14 57.10
N TRP A 225 -35.55 9.80 56.99
CA TRP A 225 -35.33 11.23 57.32
C TRP A 225 -34.07 11.87 56.68
N GLU A 226 -34.02 13.21 56.83
CA GLU A 226 -33.18 14.20 56.16
C GLU A 226 -31.69 14.23 56.59
N GLY A 227 -30.88 15.00 55.87
CA GLY A 227 -29.61 15.55 56.35
C GLY A 227 -29.64 17.10 56.31
N PRO A 228 -28.65 17.81 56.90
CA PRO A 228 -28.60 19.27 56.85
C PRO A 228 -27.40 19.85 56.09
N SER A 229 -27.49 21.12 55.70
CA SER A 229 -26.38 21.90 55.14
C SER A 229 -26.41 23.35 55.67
N LEU A 230 -25.24 23.89 56.07
CA LEU A 230 -24.83 25.32 56.03
C LEU A 230 -23.57 25.56 56.87
N GLY A 231 -22.70 26.48 56.40
CA GLY A 231 -21.51 26.97 57.12
C GLY A 231 -20.63 27.85 56.21
N ARG A 232 -20.23 29.04 56.67
CA ARG A 232 -19.62 30.10 55.83
C ARG A 232 -18.63 30.96 56.64
N ALA A 233 -17.36 31.02 56.23
CA ALA A 233 -16.40 32.07 56.64
C ALA A 233 -15.09 32.08 55.80
N ASP A 234 -15.05 32.96 54.79
CA ASP A 234 -14.02 33.98 54.50
C ASP A 234 -12.49 33.79 54.77
N LEU A 235 -11.74 34.02 53.68
CA LEU A 235 -10.55 34.92 53.53
C LEU A 235 -9.10 34.54 53.93
N ALA A 236 -8.19 34.95 53.03
CA ALA A 236 -6.73 35.12 53.15
C ALA A 236 -5.87 33.82 53.22
N ASN A 237 -4.59 33.82 52.80
CA ASN A 237 -3.72 34.93 52.42
C ASN A 237 -2.79 34.62 51.20
N ARG A 238 -2.05 35.64 50.73
CA ARG A 238 -1.21 35.63 49.52
C ARG A 238 0.13 34.89 49.65
N SER A 239 0.68 34.58 48.48
CA SER A 239 2.07 34.22 48.21
C SER A 239 3.10 35.31 48.58
N SER A 240 4.33 34.88 48.86
CA SER A 240 5.55 35.68 48.66
C SER A 240 6.77 34.76 48.46
N PHE A 241 7.81 35.28 47.81
CA PHE A 241 9.02 34.57 47.38
C PHE A 241 10.26 35.26 47.98
N SER A 242 11.43 34.62 47.84
CA SER A 242 12.78 35.23 47.73
C SER A 242 13.71 35.26 48.96
N GLN A 243 14.81 34.47 48.83
CA GLN A 243 16.19 34.80 49.25
C GLN A 243 16.50 34.90 50.77
N LYS A 244 17.73 34.71 51.25
CA LYS A 244 19.06 34.44 50.63
C LYS A 244 19.97 33.78 51.68
N ASP A 245 20.96 32.99 51.25
CA ASP A 245 22.35 33.21 51.71
C ASP A 245 23.38 32.40 50.88
N SER A 246 24.68 32.61 51.09
CA SER A 246 25.77 32.02 50.28
C SER A 246 26.99 31.65 51.12
N PHE A 247 27.87 30.75 50.63
CA PHE A 247 29.33 30.94 50.69
C PHE A 247 30.11 30.04 49.70
N LYS A 248 31.42 30.30 49.57
CA LYS A 248 32.42 29.68 48.68
C LYS A 248 32.85 28.30 49.23
N GLY A 249 33.44 27.35 48.48
CA GLY A 249 33.81 27.26 47.06
C GLY A 249 35.19 26.58 46.84
N SER A 250 35.29 25.57 45.98
CA SER A 250 36.56 24.89 45.61
C SER A 250 36.48 24.16 44.25
N GLN A 251 37.63 23.68 43.74
CA GLN A 251 37.77 23.01 42.43
C GLN A 251 37.81 21.47 42.57
N GLN A 252 37.21 20.71 41.63
CA GLN A 252 37.92 19.72 40.78
C GLN A 252 37.00 18.80 39.93
N VAL A 253 37.55 18.36 38.78
CA VAL A 253 37.18 17.18 37.94
C VAL A 253 35.82 17.22 37.22
N GLN A 254 35.80 16.61 36.03
CA GLN A 254 34.65 16.53 35.12
C GLN A 254 33.54 15.65 35.69
N GLY A 255 32.36 16.24 35.92
CA GLY A 255 31.20 15.53 36.44
C GLY A 255 30.57 14.58 35.42
N MET A 256 30.79 13.27 35.59
CA MET A 256 29.96 12.23 34.98
C MET A 256 28.55 12.32 35.59
N GLN A 257 27.62 12.98 34.89
CA GLN A 257 26.31 13.36 35.43
C GLN A 257 25.35 12.15 35.50
N ILE A 258 25.56 11.30 36.51
CA ILE A 258 24.66 10.20 36.85
C ILE A 258 23.37 10.81 37.42
N VAL A 259 22.34 10.92 36.59
CA VAL A 259 20.99 11.32 37.01
C VAL A 259 20.36 10.16 37.80
N PRO A 260 20.03 10.32 39.10
CA PRO A 260 19.47 9.24 39.89
C PRO A 260 17.96 9.11 39.64
N PHE A 261 17.54 8.02 38.98
CA PHE A 261 16.12 7.74 38.76
C PHE A 261 15.40 7.42 40.07
N GLN A 262 14.64 8.39 40.60
CA GLN A 262 13.60 8.12 41.58
C GLN A 262 12.47 7.31 40.93
N LYS A 263 11.94 6.31 41.64
CA LYS A 263 10.80 5.49 41.18
C LYS A 263 9.47 6.23 41.34
N GLY A 264 9.31 7.33 40.60
CA GLY A 264 7.98 7.84 40.26
C GLY A 264 7.31 6.95 39.21
N SER A 265 5.98 7.00 39.13
CA SER A 265 5.25 6.41 37.99
C SER A 265 5.43 7.32 36.78
N LEU A 266 6.25 6.90 35.81
CA LEU A 266 6.53 7.68 34.59
C LEU A 266 5.22 8.00 33.84
N ARG A 267 5.09 9.24 33.36
CA ARG A 267 3.91 9.70 32.63
C ARG A 267 3.93 9.20 31.19
N VAL A 268 2.86 8.55 30.77
CA VAL A 268 2.62 8.23 29.36
C VAL A 268 2.28 9.52 28.60
N LEU A 269 3.01 9.79 27.52
CA LEU A 269 2.86 10.96 26.64
C LEU A 269 2.78 10.52 25.17
N LEU A 270 2.15 11.34 24.32
CA LEU A 270 2.03 11.07 22.89
C LEU A 270 3.27 11.60 22.14
N LEU A 271 4.14 10.69 21.72
CA LEU A 271 5.16 10.98 20.72
C LEU A 271 4.54 10.92 19.32
N HIS A 272 4.05 12.07 18.82
CA HIS A 272 3.64 12.25 17.43
C HIS A 272 4.57 13.26 16.75
N GLY A 273 5.42 12.77 15.86
CA GLY A 273 6.51 13.56 15.29
C GLY A 273 7.63 12.68 14.74
N ASN A 274 8.87 13.14 14.86
CA ASN A 274 10.07 12.40 14.52
C ASN A 274 11.02 12.30 15.71
N LEU A 275 11.72 11.17 15.84
CA LEU A 275 12.90 11.05 16.69
C LEU A 275 14.15 11.09 15.82
N ASP A 276 15.07 12.02 16.11
CA ASP A 276 16.46 11.99 15.65
C ASP A 276 17.27 11.23 16.70
N ILE A 277 17.96 10.15 16.30
CA ILE A 277 18.63 9.23 17.21
C ILE A 277 20.01 8.87 16.66
N TRP A 278 21.03 9.00 17.51
CA TRP A 278 22.38 8.50 17.25
C TRP A 278 22.75 7.41 18.25
N VAL A 279 22.98 6.19 17.76
CA VAL A 279 23.57 5.10 18.55
C VAL A 279 25.07 5.08 18.26
N LEU A 280 25.88 5.53 19.22
CA LEU A 280 27.28 5.87 18.97
C LEU A 280 28.22 4.69 19.22
N GLU A 281 28.30 4.22 20.47
CA GLU A 281 29.21 3.16 20.91
C GLU A 281 28.69 2.51 22.19
N ALA A 282 29.05 1.25 22.44
CA ALA A 282 28.98 0.64 23.77
C ALA A 282 30.37 0.22 24.24
N LYS A 283 30.55 0.04 25.55
CA LYS A 283 31.83 -0.36 26.17
C LYS A 283 31.61 -1.40 27.26
N ASN A 284 32.59 -2.27 27.44
CA ASN A 284 32.64 -3.34 28.45
C ASN A 284 31.40 -4.26 28.47
N LEU A 285 30.79 -4.58 27.32
CA LEU A 285 29.67 -5.51 27.26
C LEU A 285 30.08 -6.92 27.74
N PRO A 286 29.18 -7.71 28.35
CA PRO A 286 29.47 -9.10 28.70
C PRO A 286 29.66 -9.97 27.45
N ASN A 287 30.50 -10.99 27.57
CA ASN A 287 30.68 -12.05 26.57
C ASN A 287 29.59 -13.12 26.76
N MET A 288 28.58 -13.15 25.89
CA MET A 288 27.48 -14.14 25.96
C MET A 288 27.86 -15.46 25.27
N ASP A 289 28.73 -15.38 24.25
CA ASP A 289 29.26 -16.49 23.46
C ASP A 289 29.94 -17.60 24.31
N MET A 290 30.45 -17.24 25.51
CA MET A 290 30.94 -18.22 26.50
C MET A 290 29.85 -18.83 27.39
N PHE A 291 28.75 -18.12 27.67
CA PHE A 291 27.65 -18.59 28.53
C PHE A 291 26.96 -19.81 27.91
N HIS A 292 26.80 -19.78 26.58
CA HIS A 292 26.24 -20.87 25.79
C HIS A 292 27.09 -22.14 25.81
N LYS A 293 28.42 -22.03 25.97
CA LYS A 293 29.34 -23.19 26.12
C LYS A 293 29.14 -23.88 27.46
N THR A 294 29.10 -23.13 28.57
CA THR A 294 28.94 -23.70 29.92
C THR A 294 27.64 -24.50 30.06
N LEU A 295 26.54 -24.03 29.45
CA LEU A 295 25.29 -24.80 29.39
C LEU A 295 25.39 -26.03 28.47
N GLY A 296 26.04 -25.90 27.30
CA GLY A 296 26.29 -27.02 26.40
C GLY A 296 27.10 -28.15 27.06
N ASP A 297 28.16 -27.80 27.79
CA ASP A 297 29.02 -28.74 28.50
C ASP A 297 28.28 -29.43 29.67
N MET A 298 27.37 -28.72 30.36
CA MET A 298 26.55 -29.32 31.43
C MET A 298 25.52 -30.33 30.93
N PHE A 299 24.93 -30.12 29.74
CA PHE A 299 24.03 -31.10 29.10
C PHE A 299 24.77 -32.13 28.23
N GLY A 300 26.06 -31.94 27.96
CA GLY A 300 26.88 -32.78 27.07
C GLY A 300 27.36 -34.12 27.63
N ASN A 301 27.07 -34.44 28.91
CA ASN A 301 27.59 -35.62 29.63
C ASN A 301 27.02 -36.99 29.17
N PHE A 302 26.54 -37.11 27.93
CA PHE A 302 26.10 -38.39 27.33
C PHE A 302 26.66 -38.66 25.92
N SER A 303 27.81 -38.08 25.56
CA SER A 303 28.61 -38.58 24.43
C SER A 303 30.12 -38.40 24.64
N SER A 304 30.73 -39.29 25.41
CA SER A 304 32.19 -39.44 25.41
C SER A 304 32.63 -40.36 24.27
N ASN A 305 33.75 -40.01 23.62
CA ASN A 305 34.38 -40.72 22.50
C ASN A 305 33.72 -40.58 21.11
N ILE A 306 33.93 -39.44 20.45
CA ILE A 306 34.48 -39.32 19.07
C ILE A 306 34.82 -37.84 18.82
N SER A 307 36.11 -37.50 18.61
CA SER A 307 36.60 -36.23 18.00
C SER A 307 38.10 -35.91 18.20
N LYS A 308 38.91 -36.72 18.93
CA LYS A 308 40.37 -36.50 19.05
C LYS A 308 41.17 -36.86 17.79
N LYS A 309 40.89 -36.20 16.65
CA LYS A 309 41.81 -36.02 15.51
C LYS A 309 41.25 -35.07 14.43
N ILE A 310 41.61 -33.79 14.52
CA ILE A 310 42.00 -32.86 13.44
C ILE A 310 42.52 -31.62 14.18
N GLY A 311 43.74 -31.18 13.86
CA GLY A 311 44.40 -30.07 14.58
C GLY A 311 44.62 -28.84 13.70
N GLY A 312 44.87 -27.70 14.35
CA GLY A 312 45.53 -26.55 13.73
C GLY A 312 44.63 -25.56 12.98
N ARG A 313 43.86 -24.76 13.72
CA ARG A 313 43.53 -23.36 13.37
C ARG A 313 43.31 -22.57 14.65
N SER A 314 43.64 -21.28 14.62
CA SER A 314 43.87 -20.45 15.80
C SER A 314 42.66 -20.30 16.72
N GLU A 315 42.91 -20.28 18.03
CA GLU A 315 41.94 -19.89 19.05
C GLU A 315 41.67 -18.38 18.97
N GLY A 316 40.71 -17.99 18.11
CA GLY A 316 40.10 -16.68 18.21
C GLY A 316 39.35 -16.58 19.54
N LYS A 317 39.51 -15.45 20.25
CA LYS A 317 38.61 -15.11 21.35
C LYS A 317 37.25 -14.75 20.76
N ASN A 318 36.41 -15.77 20.65
CA ASN A 318 34.99 -15.63 20.40
C ASN A 318 34.36 -14.75 21.50
N THR A 319 33.76 -13.64 21.10
CA THR A 319 32.99 -12.73 21.96
C THR A 319 31.71 -12.32 21.25
N SER A 320 30.80 -11.71 22.00
CA SER A 320 29.51 -11.20 21.53
C SER A 320 29.56 -10.48 20.17
N ASP A 321 28.48 -10.64 19.39
CA ASP A 321 28.18 -9.97 18.13
C ASP A 321 27.09 -8.88 18.36
N PRO A 322 27.38 -7.78 19.09
CA PRO A 322 26.34 -6.89 19.58
C PRO A 322 25.67 -5.99 18.52
N TYR A 323 24.40 -5.68 18.80
CA TYR A 323 23.60 -4.64 18.15
C TYR A 323 22.60 -4.03 19.12
N VAL A 324 21.94 -2.94 18.74
CA VAL A 324 20.88 -2.27 19.51
C VAL A 324 19.57 -2.29 18.73
N THR A 325 18.44 -2.56 19.40
CA THR A 325 17.09 -2.25 18.89
C THR A 325 16.48 -1.11 19.68
N ILE A 326 15.97 -0.13 18.96
CA ILE A 326 15.23 1.02 19.49
C ILE A 326 13.74 0.65 19.44
N ALA A 327 13.06 0.72 20.59
CA ALA A 327 11.65 0.40 20.70
C ALA A 327 10.88 1.50 21.46
N VAL A 328 9.63 1.70 21.08
CA VAL A 328 8.69 2.65 21.71
C VAL A 328 7.34 1.95 21.86
N SER A 329 6.86 1.81 23.09
CA SER A 329 5.60 1.10 23.40
C SER A 329 5.52 -0.31 22.83
N GLY A 330 6.63 -1.05 22.87
CA GLY A 330 6.78 -2.41 22.32
C GLY A 330 7.24 -2.45 20.87
N ALA A 331 6.71 -1.57 20.01
CA ALA A 331 7.03 -1.50 18.60
C ALA A 331 8.52 -1.16 18.35
N VAL A 332 9.18 -1.90 17.45
CA VAL A 332 10.60 -1.71 17.12
C VAL A 332 10.74 -0.69 15.98
N ILE A 333 11.08 0.55 16.33
CA ILE A 333 11.20 1.67 15.38
C ILE A 333 12.60 1.79 14.73
N GLY A 334 13.60 1.05 15.21
CA GLY A 334 14.95 1.10 14.66
C GLY A 334 15.85 -0.03 15.16
N ARG A 335 16.90 -0.33 14.39
CA ARG A 335 17.89 -1.36 14.71
C ARG A 335 19.24 -1.01 14.09
N THR A 336 20.32 -1.18 14.86
CA THR A 336 21.68 -1.02 14.31
C THR A 336 22.12 -2.22 13.49
N PHE A 337 23.15 -2.03 12.66
CA PHE A 337 23.92 -3.16 12.17
C PHE A 337 24.59 -3.92 13.32
N VAL A 338 24.93 -5.18 13.04
CA VAL A 338 25.68 -6.07 13.95
C VAL A 338 27.16 -5.77 13.78
N ILE A 339 27.87 -5.58 14.89
CA ILE A 339 29.34 -5.61 14.92
C ILE A 339 29.71 -6.98 15.47
N ASN A 340 30.53 -7.74 14.74
CA ASN A 340 30.87 -9.10 15.16
C ASN A 340 32.10 -9.09 16.08
N ASN A 341 32.05 -9.89 17.15
CA ASN A 341 33.17 -10.19 18.06
C ASN A 341 33.84 -8.94 18.66
N ASP A 342 33.03 -8.09 19.32
CA ASP A 342 33.51 -6.87 19.97
C ASP A 342 32.72 -6.55 21.27
N GLU A 343 33.40 -6.49 22.42
CA GLU A 343 32.80 -6.03 23.69
C GLU A 343 32.69 -4.49 23.80
N ASN A 344 33.26 -3.74 22.85
CA ASN A 344 33.29 -2.28 22.82
C ASN A 344 32.83 -1.69 21.45
N PRO A 345 31.67 -2.13 20.93
CA PRO A 345 31.23 -1.85 19.56
C PRO A 345 31.01 -0.35 19.29
N VAL A 346 31.46 0.12 18.13
CA VAL A 346 31.28 1.51 17.66
C VAL A 346 30.41 1.53 16.40
N TRP A 347 29.10 1.76 16.55
CA TRP A 347 28.15 1.80 15.43
C TRP A 347 28.12 3.16 14.72
N ARG A 348 28.07 4.27 15.48
CA ARG A 348 27.87 5.64 14.96
C ARG A 348 26.72 5.73 13.94
N GLN A 349 25.62 5.04 14.21
CA GLN A 349 24.49 4.94 13.28
C GLN A 349 23.39 5.95 13.64
N HIS A 350 22.92 6.67 12.62
CA HIS A 350 21.82 7.63 12.70
C HIS A 350 20.49 7.00 12.30
N PHE A 351 19.42 7.44 12.95
CA PHE A 351 18.03 7.13 12.63
C PHE A 351 17.20 8.41 12.74
N TYR A 352 16.42 8.74 11.71
CA TYR A 352 15.45 9.83 11.72
C TYR A 352 14.07 9.25 11.43
N VAL A 353 13.37 8.83 12.48
CA VAL A 353 12.22 7.91 12.38
C VAL A 353 10.91 8.56 12.80
N PRO A 354 9.80 8.35 12.05
CA PRO A 354 8.49 8.82 12.46
C PRO A 354 7.98 8.02 13.67
N VAL A 355 7.30 8.70 14.59
CA VAL A 355 6.65 8.11 15.75
C VAL A 355 5.22 8.63 15.90
N ALA A 356 4.33 7.74 16.37
CA ALA A 356 2.91 8.00 16.63
C ALA A 356 2.42 7.22 17.87
N HIS A 357 3.22 7.20 18.93
CA HIS A 357 3.12 6.24 20.04
C HIS A 357 2.75 6.92 21.36
N HIS A 358 1.87 6.31 22.15
CA HIS A 358 1.65 6.68 23.55
C HIS A 358 2.68 5.94 24.41
N ALA A 359 3.71 6.63 24.90
CA ALA A 359 4.90 6.04 25.53
C ALA A 359 5.30 6.77 26.83
N ALA A 360 5.82 6.02 27.80
CA ALA A 360 6.46 6.57 29.00
C ALA A 360 7.99 6.68 28.84
N GLU A 361 8.60 5.81 28.03
CA GLU A 361 10.04 5.78 27.74
C GLU A 361 10.33 5.27 26.32
N VAL A 362 11.49 5.65 25.80
CA VAL A 362 12.13 5.06 24.61
C VAL A 362 13.17 4.04 25.10
N GLN A 363 13.10 2.81 24.60
CA GLN A 363 13.95 1.70 25.04
C GLN A 363 15.03 1.38 24.01
N PHE A 364 16.28 1.29 24.47
CA PHE A 364 17.46 0.89 23.70
C PHE A 364 17.93 -0.47 24.22
N VAL A 365 17.46 -1.54 23.58
CA VAL A 365 17.78 -2.92 24.01
C VAL A 365 19.03 -3.39 23.28
N VAL A 366 20.12 -3.56 24.04
CA VAL A 366 21.40 -4.13 23.57
C VAL A 366 21.25 -5.65 23.52
N LYS A 367 21.59 -6.25 22.39
CA LYS A 367 21.36 -7.67 22.08
C LYS A 367 22.58 -8.31 21.42
N ASP A 368 22.74 -9.61 21.62
CA ASP A 368 23.67 -10.45 20.88
C ASP A 368 23.02 -11.05 19.62
N SER A 369 23.81 -11.41 18.62
CA SER A 369 23.34 -11.73 17.26
C SER A 369 23.54 -13.19 16.84
N ASP A 370 23.21 -14.11 17.73
CA ASP A 370 23.35 -15.56 17.54
C ASP A 370 22.64 -16.11 16.30
N ILE A 371 23.11 -17.29 15.87
CA ILE A 371 22.52 -18.08 14.78
C ILE A 371 21.18 -18.71 15.22
N LEU A 372 21.06 -19.10 16.49
CA LEU A 372 19.89 -19.79 17.05
C LEU A 372 18.85 -18.85 17.69
N GLY A 373 19.31 -17.74 18.27
CA GLY A 373 18.48 -16.77 19.00
C GLY A 373 19.02 -15.36 18.82
N SER A 374 18.67 -14.45 19.73
CA SER A 374 19.39 -13.18 19.93
C SER A 374 19.21 -12.81 21.39
N GLU A 375 20.24 -13.05 22.20
CA GLU A 375 20.14 -12.83 23.64
C GLU A 375 20.07 -11.33 23.99
N ILE A 376 19.44 -10.99 25.12
CA ILE A 376 19.37 -9.62 25.62
C ILE A 376 20.53 -9.39 26.60
N ILE A 377 21.49 -8.56 26.19
CA ILE A 377 22.62 -8.12 27.02
C ILE A 377 22.14 -7.12 28.08
N GLY A 378 21.17 -6.27 27.72
CA GLY A 378 20.49 -5.36 28.64
C GLY A 378 19.75 -4.22 27.93
N VAL A 379 19.28 -3.26 28.72
CA VAL A 379 18.46 -2.13 28.27
C VAL A 379 19.01 -0.82 28.82
N VAL A 380 18.97 0.23 28.01
CA VAL A 380 18.97 1.63 28.45
C VAL A 380 17.60 2.22 28.14
N THR A 381 16.99 2.95 29.06
CA THR A 381 15.72 3.64 28.80
C THR A 381 15.83 5.14 29.01
N ILE A 382 15.08 5.89 28.21
CA ILE A 382 15.02 7.35 28.22
C ILE A 382 13.55 7.73 28.44
N PRO A 383 13.17 8.33 29.57
CA PRO A 383 11.80 8.77 29.79
C PRO A 383 11.38 9.80 28.74
N VAL A 384 10.17 9.67 28.21
CA VAL A 384 9.63 10.59 27.19
C VAL A 384 9.56 12.02 27.73
N GLU A 385 9.26 12.18 29.02
CA GLU A 385 9.27 13.47 29.72
C GLU A 385 10.57 14.28 29.51
N GLN A 386 11.74 13.62 29.42
CA GLN A 386 13.03 14.29 29.26
C GLN A 386 13.26 14.84 27.84
N ILE A 387 12.61 14.27 26.82
CA ILE A 387 12.75 14.67 25.41
C ILE A 387 11.53 15.45 24.89
N TYR A 388 10.41 15.48 25.63
CA TYR A 388 9.12 15.97 25.13
C TYR A 388 9.12 17.45 24.70
N ALA A 389 9.93 18.31 25.34
CA ALA A 389 10.10 19.71 24.94
C ALA A 389 10.81 19.88 23.57
N GLY A 390 11.52 18.83 23.13
CA GLY A 390 12.36 18.79 21.93
C GLY A 390 13.81 19.20 22.17
N GLU A 391 14.29 19.14 23.42
CA GLU A 391 15.72 19.26 23.72
C GLU A 391 16.47 18.01 23.23
N LYS A 392 17.71 18.20 22.76
CA LYS A 392 18.62 17.10 22.41
C LYS A 392 19.33 16.64 23.69
N ILE A 393 19.12 15.39 24.09
CA ILE A 393 19.97 14.75 25.11
C ILE A 393 21.09 13.97 24.44
N GLU A 394 22.28 13.98 25.04
CA GLU A 394 23.43 13.15 24.64
C GLU A 394 24.17 12.71 25.90
N GLY A 395 24.48 11.42 26.02
CA GLY A 395 25.05 10.88 27.24
C GLY A 395 25.55 9.45 27.13
N THR A 396 26.16 8.98 28.23
CA THR A 396 26.69 7.62 28.40
C THR A 396 25.92 6.97 29.55
N TYR A 397 25.10 5.97 29.24
CA TYR A 397 24.13 5.38 30.15
C TYR A 397 24.52 3.94 30.53
N PRO A 398 24.32 3.49 31.78
CA PRO A 398 24.62 2.11 32.19
C PRO A 398 23.65 1.13 31.53
N VAL A 399 24.17 0.04 30.96
CA VAL A 399 23.34 -1.02 30.35
C VAL A 399 22.80 -1.92 31.46
N LEU A 400 21.48 -1.92 31.68
CA LEU A 400 20.83 -2.60 32.79
C LEU A 400 20.29 -3.98 32.39
N ASN A 401 20.44 -4.98 33.25
CA ASN A 401 19.76 -6.27 33.13
C ASN A 401 18.31 -6.20 33.64
N GLY A 402 17.54 -7.28 33.48
CA GLY A 402 16.13 -7.35 33.91
C GLY A 402 15.86 -7.12 35.41
N ASN A 403 16.91 -7.12 36.26
CA ASN A 403 16.81 -6.78 37.68
C ASN A 403 17.12 -5.29 37.96
N GLY A 404 17.25 -4.45 36.93
CA GLY A 404 17.57 -3.02 37.05
C GLY A 404 19.00 -2.73 37.52
N LYS A 405 19.91 -3.71 37.44
CA LYS A 405 21.33 -3.56 37.81
C LYS A 405 22.19 -3.55 36.54
N PRO A 406 23.37 -2.88 36.52
CA PRO A 406 24.29 -2.97 35.39
C PRO A 406 24.61 -4.43 35.02
N CYS A 407 24.59 -4.77 33.72
CA CYS A 407 24.79 -6.16 33.26
C CYS A 407 26.22 -6.66 33.49
N LYS A 408 27.21 -5.77 33.42
CA LYS A 408 28.62 -5.97 33.78
C LYS A 408 29.17 -4.64 34.34
N PRO A 409 30.08 -4.63 35.33
CA PRO A 409 30.66 -3.38 35.84
C PRO A 409 31.33 -2.59 34.71
N GLY A 410 30.98 -1.30 34.60
CA GLY A 410 31.46 -0.44 33.50
C GLY A 410 30.78 -0.67 32.14
N ALA A 411 29.76 -1.52 32.04
CA ALA A 411 28.98 -1.72 30.81
C ALA A 411 28.07 -0.51 30.54
N VAL A 412 28.34 0.19 29.44
CA VAL A 412 27.66 1.45 29.09
C VAL A 412 27.35 1.54 27.59
N LEU A 413 26.30 2.29 27.25
CA LEU A 413 25.91 2.66 25.89
C LEU A 413 25.94 4.20 25.79
N LYS A 414 26.71 4.74 24.83
CA LYS A 414 26.67 6.15 24.47
C LYS A 414 25.66 6.37 23.33
N LEU A 415 24.71 7.27 23.54
CA LEU A 415 23.68 7.63 22.58
C LEU A 415 23.34 9.12 22.64
N SER A 416 22.61 9.58 21.62
CA SER A 416 21.87 10.83 21.64
C SER A 416 20.48 10.63 21.06
N ILE A 417 19.51 11.40 21.55
CA ILE A 417 18.13 11.42 21.05
C ILE A 417 17.55 12.84 21.19
N GLN A 418 16.80 13.27 20.17
CA GLN A 418 16.00 14.49 20.16
C GLN A 418 14.62 14.19 19.55
N TYR A 419 13.58 14.79 20.10
CA TYR A 419 12.21 14.71 19.57
C TYR A 419 11.82 16.00 18.85
N THR A 420 11.30 15.86 17.64
CA THR A 420 10.67 16.96 16.89
C THR A 420 9.18 16.65 16.75
N PRO A 421 8.29 17.29 17.54
CA PRO A 421 6.85 17.11 17.43
C PRO A 421 6.31 17.67 16.11
N MET A 422 5.14 17.18 15.68
CA MET A 422 4.58 17.47 14.35
C MET A 422 4.51 18.95 13.99
N GLU A 423 4.16 19.83 14.94
CA GLU A 423 3.94 21.26 14.68
C GLU A 423 5.23 21.99 14.27
N LYS A 424 6.41 21.45 14.64
CA LYS A 424 7.74 21.98 14.28
C LYS A 424 8.27 21.45 12.94
N LEU A 425 7.57 20.54 12.26
CA LEU A 425 8.00 19.97 10.98
C LEU A 425 7.48 20.83 9.81
N SER A 426 8.39 21.47 9.05
CA SER A 426 8.02 22.41 7.99
C SER A 426 7.03 21.84 6.96
N PHE A 427 7.24 20.61 6.51
CA PHE A 427 6.37 19.92 5.53
C PHE A 427 4.96 19.58 6.07
N TYR A 428 4.68 19.74 7.37
CA TYR A 428 3.34 19.52 7.93
C TYR A 428 2.34 20.63 7.55
N HIS A 429 2.81 21.84 7.21
CA HIS A 429 1.97 23.03 7.02
C HIS A 429 1.76 23.44 5.55
N HIS A 430 2.45 22.81 4.59
CA HIS A 430 2.56 23.31 3.22
C HIS A 430 1.87 22.44 2.14
N GLY A 431 1.28 21.30 2.51
CA GLY A 431 0.78 20.31 1.54
C GLY A 431 1.90 19.42 0.96
N VAL A 432 1.58 18.69 -0.11
CA VAL A 432 2.50 17.79 -0.83
C VAL A 432 2.99 18.47 -2.12
N GLY A 433 4.26 18.26 -2.48
CA GLY A 433 4.83 18.85 -3.71
C GLY A 433 5.19 20.34 -3.62
N ALA A 434 5.08 20.94 -2.44
CA ALA A 434 5.14 22.38 -2.24
C ALA A 434 6.52 23.02 -2.46
N GLY A 435 6.60 23.93 -3.43
CA GLY A 435 7.75 24.81 -3.69
C GLY A 435 8.82 24.22 -4.64
N PRO A 436 9.67 25.07 -5.25
CA PRO A 436 10.69 24.63 -6.21
C PRO A 436 11.78 23.74 -5.58
N GLU A 437 11.99 23.92 -4.27
CA GLU A 437 12.89 23.15 -3.39
C GLU A 437 12.35 21.75 -3.03
N TYR A 438 11.16 21.33 -3.49
CA TYR A 438 10.57 20.06 -3.10
C TYR A 438 11.36 18.85 -3.65
N VAL A 439 12.05 18.15 -2.74
CA VAL A 439 12.92 17.00 -3.04
C VAL A 439 12.21 15.64 -3.11
N GLY A 440 10.88 15.61 -2.96
CA GLY A 440 10.11 14.36 -2.80
C GLY A 440 10.01 13.89 -1.35
N VAL A 441 9.68 12.61 -1.20
CA VAL A 441 9.80 11.89 0.07
C VAL A 441 11.29 11.71 0.37
N PRO A 442 11.84 12.31 1.45
CA PRO A 442 13.25 12.19 1.79
C PRO A 442 13.54 10.84 2.45
N GLY A 443 14.76 10.33 2.28
CA GLY A 443 15.20 9.08 2.92
C GLY A 443 14.67 7.81 2.24
N THR A 444 14.70 7.77 0.91
CA THR A 444 14.24 6.63 0.09
C THR A 444 15.33 6.12 -0.86
N TYR A 445 15.19 4.90 -1.39
CA TYR A 445 16.20 4.32 -2.30
C TYR A 445 16.26 5.02 -3.65
N PHE A 446 15.10 5.36 -4.23
CA PHE A 446 15.01 6.14 -5.46
C PHE A 446 14.66 7.62 -5.15
N PRO A 447 15.25 8.59 -5.87
CA PRO A 447 14.95 10.00 -5.73
C PRO A 447 13.65 10.38 -6.45
N LEU A 448 13.11 11.57 -6.15
CA LEU A 448 12.09 12.17 -7.01
C LEU A 448 12.66 12.40 -8.42
N ARG A 449 11.93 12.00 -9.44
CA ARG A 449 12.22 12.32 -10.85
C ARG A 449 11.28 13.42 -11.31
N LYS A 450 11.86 14.48 -11.88
CA LYS A 450 11.13 15.58 -12.49
C LYS A 450 10.88 15.30 -13.97
N GLY A 451 9.75 15.79 -14.48
CA GLY A 451 9.34 15.64 -15.88
C GLY A 451 8.76 14.25 -16.21
N GLY A 452 8.10 14.19 -17.36
CA GLY A 452 7.32 13.02 -17.79
C GLY A 452 5.82 13.15 -17.52
N LYS A 453 5.09 12.07 -17.80
CA LYS A 453 3.63 11.96 -17.71
C LYS A 453 3.22 10.70 -16.95
N VAL A 454 2.21 10.82 -16.11
CA VAL A 454 1.47 9.67 -15.56
C VAL A 454 0.14 9.53 -16.30
N THR A 455 -0.29 8.29 -16.54
CA THR A 455 -1.69 7.96 -16.84
C THR A 455 -2.22 7.11 -15.70
N LEU A 456 -3.36 7.50 -15.14
CA LEU A 456 -4.04 6.78 -14.06
C LEU A 456 -5.15 5.93 -14.65
N TYR A 457 -5.29 4.70 -14.15
CA TYR A 457 -6.29 3.74 -14.59
C TYR A 457 -7.17 3.33 -13.41
N GLN A 458 -8.48 3.36 -13.64
CA GLN A 458 -9.47 2.61 -12.87
C GLN A 458 -9.77 1.36 -13.70
N ASP A 459 -9.75 0.20 -13.06
CA ASP A 459 -9.94 -1.13 -13.65
C ASP A 459 -8.99 -1.49 -14.81
N ALA A 460 -9.28 -2.63 -15.45
CA ALA A 460 -8.58 -3.10 -16.63
C ALA A 460 -9.00 -2.35 -17.90
N ASN A 461 -10.28 -1.96 -18.02
CA ASN A 461 -10.81 -1.25 -19.18
C ASN A 461 -11.95 -0.29 -18.77
N VAL A 462 -11.99 0.89 -19.38
CA VAL A 462 -13.09 1.86 -19.22
C VAL A 462 -13.71 2.12 -20.59
N PRO A 463 -14.93 1.63 -20.89
CA PRO A 463 -15.61 1.91 -22.15
C PRO A 463 -15.85 3.40 -22.41
N ASP A 464 -15.82 3.81 -23.68
CA ASP A 464 -16.02 5.23 -24.03
C ASP A 464 -17.45 5.67 -23.68
N GLY A 465 -17.55 6.65 -22.77
CA GLY A 465 -18.83 7.26 -22.38
C GLY A 465 -19.65 6.50 -21.34
N CYS A 466 -19.11 5.46 -20.68
CA CYS A 466 -19.79 4.86 -19.52
C CYS A 466 -19.83 5.80 -18.29
N LEU A 467 -18.84 6.69 -18.16
CA LEU A 467 -18.70 7.65 -17.06
C LEU A 467 -18.84 9.11 -17.54
N PRO A 468 -19.28 10.03 -16.65
CA PRO A 468 -19.53 11.42 -17.01
C PRO A 468 -18.25 12.21 -17.32
N ASN A 469 -18.37 13.19 -18.22
CA ASN A 469 -17.30 14.12 -18.56
C ASN A 469 -16.96 15.03 -17.37
N ILE A 470 -15.80 14.82 -16.75
CA ILE A 470 -15.29 15.67 -15.66
C ILE A 470 -14.45 16.80 -16.24
N LYS A 471 -14.72 18.02 -15.78
CA LYS A 471 -14.00 19.24 -16.19
C LYS A 471 -12.79 19.49 -15.29
N LEU A 472 -11.67 19.86 -15.90
CA LEU A 472 -10.41 20.20 -15.26
C LEU A 472 -10.11 21.70 -15.36
N ASP A 473 -8.97 22.10 -14.82
CA ASP A 473 -8.35 23.41 -15.04
C ASP A 473 -8.19 23.73 -16.55
N HIS A 474 -8.04 25.02 -16.87
CA HIS A 474 -7.88 25.54 -18.25
C HIS A 474 -8.98 25.17 -19.27
N GLY A 475 -10.09 24.55 -18.84
CA GLY A 475 -11.14 24.06 -19.73
C GLY A 475 -10.84 22.68 -20.34
N MET A 476 -9.82 21.99 -19.84
CA MET A 476 -9.54 20.60 -20.18
C MET A 476 -10.61 19.67 -19.61
N HIS A 477 -10.66 18.44 -20.11
CA HIS A 477 -11.50 17.37 -19.58
C HIS A 477 -10.64 16.18 -19.14
N PHE A 478 -11.08 15.48 -18.10
CA PHE A 478 -10.46 14.21 -17.71
C PHE A 478 -10.77 13.15 -18.78
N VAL A 479 -9.79 12.28 -19.06
CA VAL A 479 -9.92 11.19 -20.03
C VAL A 479 -9.50 9.91 -19.34
N GLN A 480 -10.44 8.99 -19.15
CA GLN A 480 -10.19 7.69 -18.55
C GLN A 480 -9.26 6.86 -19.45
N GLY A 481 -8.20 6.29 -18.87
CA GLY A 481 -7.29 5.40 -19.58
C GLY A 481 -7.81 3.96 -19.61
N LYS A 482 -7.45 3.19 -20.65
CA LYS A 482 -7.83 1.78 -20.80
C LYS A 482 -6.62 0.88 -20.52
N CYS A 483 -6.44 0.49 -19.25
CA CYS A 483 -5.21 -0.11 -18.73
C CYS A 483 -4.66 -1.26 -19.58
N TRP A 484 -5.46 -2.30 -19.80
CA TRP A 484 -5.01 -3.52 -20.49
C TRP A 484 -4.85 -3.32 -22.00
N SER A 485 -5.63 -2.42 -22.61
CA SER A 485 -5.46 -2.00 -24.01
C SER A 485 -4.14 -1.25 -24.21
N ASP A 486 -3.81 -0.32 -23.31
CA ASP A 486 -2.52 0.38 -23.32
C ASP A 486 -1.34 -0.57 -23.09
N ILE A 487 -1.47 -1.58 -22.21
CA ILE A 487 -0.47 -2.63 -22.00
C ILE A 487 -0.31 -3.50 -23.26
N PHE A 488 -1.42 -3.91 -23.89
CA PHE A 488 -1.43 -4.71 -25.11
C PHE A 488 -0.70 -4.01 -26.25
N ASP A 489 -1.03 -2.74 -26.51
CA ASP A 489 -0.38 -1.98 -27.57
C ASP A 489 1.06 -1.60 -27.23
N ALA A 490 1.40 -1.36 -25.96
CA ALA A 490 2.78 -1.18 -25.52
C ALA A 490 3.64 -2.43 -25.78
N ILE A 491 3.14 -3.63 -25.46
CA ILE A 491 3.81 -4.91 -25.75
C ILE A 491 3.96 -5.11 -27.27
N ARG A 492 2.91 -4.82 -28.05
CA ARG A 492 2.94 -4.95 -29.53
C ARG A 492 3.94 -3.99 -30.18
N GLN A 493 4.04 -2.76 -29.69
CA GLN A 493 4.92 -1.71 -30.22
C GLN A 493 6.38 -1.80 -29.75
N ALA A 494 6.69 -2.65 -28.76
CA ALA A 494 8.05 -2.88 -28.28
C ALA A 494 8.98 -3.41 -29.38
N ARG A 495 10.25 -3.00 -29.36
CA ARG A 495 11.29 -3.38 -30.35
C ARG A 495 12.59 -3.89 -29.70
N ARG A 496 12.76 -3.72 -28.39
CA ARG A 496 14.00 -4.04 -27.65
C ARG A 496 13.72 -4.95 -26.46
N LEU A 497 12.80 -4.62 -25.56
CA LEU A 497 12.48 -5.38 -24.35
C LEU A 497 11.00 -5.38 -23.95
N VAL A 498 10.56 -6.47 -23.32
CA VAL A 498 9.30 -6.58 -22.57
C VAL A 498 9.58 -7.33 -21.28
N TYR A 499 9.70 -6.62 -20.16
CA TYR A 499 10.01 -7.20 -18.85
C TYR A 499 8.75 -7.15 -17.97
N ILE A 500 8.35 -8.27 -17.38
CA ILE A 500 7.09 -8.40 -16.62
C ILE A 500 7.36 -9.01 -15.24
N THR A 501 6.80 -8.42 -14.19
CA THR A 501 6.65 -9.07 -12.88
C THR A 501 5.18 -9.24 -12.54
N GLY A 502 4.85 -10.35 -11.91
CA GLY A 502 3.54 -10.56 -11.31
C GLY A 502 3.62 -11.53 -10.15
N TRP A 503 2.63 -11.45 -9.28
CA TRP A 503 2.33 -12.49 -8.30
C TRP A 503 1.73 -13.71 -9.02
N SER A 504 0.86 -13.47 -10.01
CA SER A 504 0.41 -14.46 -10.99
C SER A 504 0.43 -13.84 -12.39
N VAL A 505 0.77 -14.62 -13.41
CA VAL A 505 0.63 -14.22 -14.82
C VAL A 505 0.09 -15.43 -15.57
N TRP A 506 -1.02 -15.28 -16.26
CA TRP A 506 -1.66 -16.37 -17.00
C TRP A 506 -1.51 -16.20 -18.50
N HIS A 507 -0.78 -17.11 -19.14
CA HIS A 507 -0.55 -17.05 -20.59
C HIS A 507 -1.83 -17.03 -21.44
N LYS A 508 -2.96 -17.55 -20.95
CA LYS A 508 -4.23 -17.54 -21.70
C LYS A 508 -4.99 -16.20 -21.65
N VAL A 509 -4.64 -15.28 -20.76
CA VAL A 509 -5.44 -14.06 -20.54
C VAL A 509 -5.50 -13.21 -21.81
N ARG A 510 -6.68 -12.66 -22.10
CA ARG A 510 -6.92 -11.73 -23.23
C ARG A 510 -6.98 -10.31 -22.67
N LEU A 511 -6.08 -9.45 -23.15
CA LEU A 511 -5.94 -8.06 -22.67
C LEU A 511 -7.02 -7.15 -23.26
N VAL A 512 -7.33 -7.33 -24.55
CA VAL A 512 -8.44 -6.68 -25.26
C VAL A 512 -9.53 -7.73 -25.46
N ARG A 513 -10.81 -7.37 -25.25
CA ARG A 513 -11.95 -8.32 -25.31
C ARG A 513 -13.16 -7.80 -26.11
N ASP A 514 -13.10 -6.55 -26.52
CA ASP A 514 -14.14 -5.75 -27.16
C ASP A 514 -13.86 -5.46 -28.66
N VAL A 515 -12.59 -5.53 -29.09
CA VAL A 515 -12.18 -5.22 -30.48
C VAL A 515 -11.55 -6.43 -31.18
N ALA A 516 -12.21 -6.94 -32.23
CA ALA A 516 -11.63 -7.96 -33.12
C ALA A 516 -10.69 -7.33 -34.18
N PRO A 517 -9.60 -7.99 -34.60
CA PRO A 517 -9.12 -9.31 -34.18
C PRO A 517 -8.19 -9.28 -32.94
N ALA A 518 -8.01 -8.13 -32.28
CA ALA A 518 -7.18 -8.03 -31.07
C ALA A 518 -7.70 -8.92 -29.92
N SER A 519 -9.02 -9.13 -29.87
CA SER A 519 -9.75 -10.08 -29.02
C SER A 519 -9.24 -11.51 -29.09
N ASP A 520 -8.56 -11.93 -30.16
CA ASP A 520 -8.29 -13.34 -30.44
C ASP A 520 -6.90 -13.79 -29.97
N CYS A 521 -6.00 -12.84 -29.68
CA CYS A 521 -4.66 -13.12 -29.20
C CYS A 521 -4.59 -13.22 -27.68
N THR A 522 -3.99 -14.29 -27.15
CA THR A 522 -3.66 -14.37 -25.72
C THR A 522 -2.36 -13.60 -25.40
N LEU A 523 -2.16 -13.28 -24.13
CA LEU A 523 -0.89 -12.75 -23.60
C LEU A 523 0.29 -13.66 -23.97
N GLY A 524 0.08 -14.98 -23.93
CA GLY A 524 1.05 -15.98 -24.34
C GLY A 524 1.50 -15.80 -25.79
N ASP A 525 0.53 -15.62 -26.69
CA ASP A 525 0.79 -15.55 -28.12
C ASP A 525 1.50 -14.24 -28.52
N ILE A 526 1.08 -13.10 -27.95
CA ILE A 526 1.76 -11.82 -28.22
C ILE A 526 3.20 -11.82 -27.70
N LEU A 527 3.44 -12.30 -26.46
CA LEU A 527 4.79 -12.38 -25.89
C LEU A 527 5.68 -13.36 -26.68
N ARG A 528 5.10 -14.46 -27.18
CA ARG A 528 5.80 -15.40 -28.06
C ARG A 528 6.18 -14.72 -29.38
N SER A 529 5.26 -14.00 -30.04
CA SER A 529 5.52 -13.23 -31.27
C SER A 529 6.67 -12.25 -31.06
N LYS A 530 6.58 -11.37 -30.06
CA LYS A 530 7.64 -10.39 -29.77
C LYS A 530 9.00 -11.05 -29.56
N SER A 531 9.05 -12.22 -28.91
CA SER A 531 10.28 -12.99 -28.71
C SER A 531 10.85 -13.63 -30.00
N GLN A 532 10.01 -13.87 -31.01
CA GLN A 532 10.39 -14.36 -32.34
C GLN A 532 10.85 -13.21 -33.26
N GLU A 533 10.27 -12.01 -33.09
CA GLU A 533 10.72 -10.73 -33.68
C GLU A 533 12.07 -10.25 -33.13
N GLY A 534 12.62 -10.91 -32.10
CA GLY A 534 13.92 -10.59 -31.49
C GLY A 534 13.86 -9.68 -30.27
N VAL A 535 12.67 -9.29 -29.81
CA VAL A 535 12.49 -8.50 -28.57
C VAL A 535 12.85 -9.34 -27.35
N ARG A 536 13.61 -8.79 -26.40
CA ARG A 536 13.99 -9.51 -25.19
C ARG A 536 12.83 -9.56 -24.19
N VAL A 537 12.09 -10.68 -24.21
CA VAL A 537 10.96 -10.92 -23.29
C VAL A 537 11.42 -11.68 -22.04
N LEU A 538 11.25 -11.08 -20.85
CA LEU A 538 11.64 -11.65 -19.55
C LEU A 538 10.47 -11.59 -18.56
N LEU A 539 10.09 -12.73 -17.99
CA LEU A 539 9.04 -12.83 -16.95
C LEU A 539 9.69 -13.26 -15.62
N LEU A 540 9.46 -12.47 -14.57
CA LEU A 540 9.88 -12.78 -13.20
C LEU A 540 8.65 -12.94 -12.31
N LEU A 541 8.15 -14.18 -12.26
CA LEU A 541 6.95 -14.56 -11.52
C LEU A 541 7.31 -14.98 -10.10
N TRP A 542 6.35 -15.00 -9.19
CA TRP A 542 6.49 -15.74 -7.92
C TRP A 542 6.58 -17.26 -8.20
N ASP A 543 7.26 -18.01 -7.33
CA ASP A 543 7.27 -19.49 -7.30
C ASP A 543 6.34 -19.89 -6.15
N ASP A 544 5.10 -20.31 -6.45
CA ASP A 544 4.22 -20.81 -5.39
C ASP A 544 4.82 -22.15 -4.89
N PRO A 545 5.22 -22.26 -3.60
CA PRO A 545 5.82 -23.48 -3.08
C PRO A 545 4.88 -24.70 -3.13
N THR A 546 3.59 -24.49 -3.40
CA THR A 546 2.52 -25.49 -3.40
C THR A 546 2.07 -25.93 -4.81
N SER A 547 2.33 -25.13 -5.87
CA SER A 547 2.06 -25.47 -7.29
C SER A 547 2.94 -26.59 -7.87
N ARG A 548 3.55 -27.42 -7.03
CA ARG A 548 4.65 -28.33 -7.41
C ARG A 548 4.14 -29.74 -7.68
N SER A 549 4.39 -30.23 -8.89
CA SER A 549 4.04 -31.60 -9.28
C SER A 549 4.71 -32.65 -8.37
N ILE A 550 3.88 -33.39 -7.63
CA ILE A 550 4.28 -34.55 -6.84
C ILE A 550 3.95 -35.81 -7.64
N LEU A 551 4.94 -36.70 -7.82
CA LEU A 551 4.80 -38.02 -8.45
C LEU A 551 4.13 -38.01 -9.85
N GLY A 552 4.29 -36.92 -10.60
CA GLY A 552 3.79 -36.78 -11.98
C GLY A 552 2.34 -36.27 -12.10
N TYR A 553 1.62 -36.13 -10.98
CA TYR A 553 0.37 -35.39 -10.95
C TYR A 553 0.66 -33.89 -10.89
N LYS A 554 -0.12 -33.08 -11.61
CA LYS A 554 -0.15 -31.63 -11.40
C LYS A 554 -1.12 -31.34 -10.25
N THR A 555 -0.70 -30.45 -9.37
CA THR A 555 -1.57 -29.78 -8.39
C THR A 555 -1.47 -28.30 -8.68
N ASP A 556 -2.59 -27.67 -9.01
CA ASP A 556 -2.68 -26.22 -9.02
C ASP A 556 -2.47 -25.72 -7.57
N GLY A 557 -1.84 -24.55 -7.42
CA GLY A 557 -1.39 -24.07 -6.11
C GLY A 557 -2.53 -23.83 -5.12
N ILE A 558 -2.22 -23.95 -3.83
CA ILE A 558 -3.11 -23.56 -2.72
C ILE A 558 -3.49 -22.07 -2.84
N MET A 559 -2.63 -21.25 -3.47
CA MET A 559 -2.87 -19.83 -3.74
C MET A 559 -3.32 -19.55 -5.19
N THR A 560 -3.75 -20.60 -5.93
CA THR A 560 -4.35 -20.50 -7.28
C THR A 560 -3.54 -19.64 -8.28
N THR A 561 -2.21 -19.83 -8.34
CA THR A 561 -1.34 -19.14 -9.30
C THR A 561 -1.11 -19.94 -10.58
N HIS A 562 -0.89 -19.24 -11.69
CA HIS A 562 -0.60 -19.83 -13.01
C HIS A 562 0.89 -19.86 -13.36
N ASP A 563 1.78 -19.74 -12.37
CA ASP A 563 3.23 -19.58 -12.51
C ASP A 563 3.91 -20.76 -13.22
N GLU A 564 3.65 -21.99 -12.78
CA GLU A 564 4.16 -23.22 -13.43
C GLU A 564 3.50 -23.48 -14.79
N GLU A 565 2.22 -23.12 -14.97
CA GLU A 565 1.52 -23.28 -16.26
C GLU A 565 2.15 -22.38 -17.34
N THR A 566 2.28 -21.09 -17.02
CA THR A 566 2.87 -20.07 -17.90
C THR A 566 4.34 -20.36 -18.18
N ARG A 567 5.13 -20.81 -17.20
CA ARG A 567 6.50 -21.29 -17.44
C ARG A 567 6.53 -22.47 -18.42
N SER A 568 5.60 -23.41 -18.30
CA SER A 568 5.53 -24.58 -19.19
C SER A 568 5.19 -24.19 -20.63
N TYR A 569 4.28 -23.24 -20.85
CA TYR A 569 3.91 -22.72 -22.17
C TYR A 569 5.08 -22.04 -22.91
N PHE A 570 5.96 -21.34 -22.19
CA PHE A 570 7.12 -20.63 -22.77
C PHE A 570 8.40 -21.48 -22.88
N LYS A 571 8.45 -22.66 -22.28
CA LYS A 571 9.63 -23.56 -22.18
C LYS A 571 10.40 -23.82 -23.50
N HIS A 572 9.72 -23.74 -24.65
CA HIS A 572 10.27 -24.00 -25.97
C HIS A 572 10.25 -22.75 -26.88
N SER A 573 10.34 -21.56 -26.29
CA SER A 573 10.37 -20.25 -26.97
C SER A 573 11.55 -19.39 -26.51
N SER A 574 11.74 -18.23 -27.14
CA SER A 574 12.76 -17.23 -26.75
C SER A 574 12.35 -16.40 -25.50
N VAL A 575 11.14 -16.59 -24.97
CA VAL A 575 10.68 -15.94 -23.72
C VAL A 575 11.35 -16.61 -22.53
N HIS A 576 12.05 -15.84 -21.70
CA HIS A 576 12.67 -16.37 -20.48
C HIS A 576 11.75 -16.17 -19.26
N VAL A 577 11.23 -17.26 -18.70
CA VAL A 577 10.46 -17.24 -17.44
C VAL A 577 11.33 -17.73 -16.28
N LEU A 578 11.45 -16.91 -15.24
CA LEU A 578 12.02 -17.30 -13.94
C LEU A 578 10.90 -17.29 -12.89
N LEU A 579 10.75 -18.40 -12.16
CA LEU A 579 9.97 -18.41 -10.92
C LEU A 579 10.89 -18.02 -9.77
N CYS A 580 10.42 -17.10 -8.94
CA CYS A 580 11.17 -16.47 -7.88
C CYS A 580 10.54 -16.82 -6.52
N PRO A 581 11.04 -17.84 -5.81
CA PRO A 581 10.58 -18.12 -4.45
C PRO A 581 11.05 -17.02 -3.50
N ARG A 582 10.17 -16.59 -2.60
CA ARG A 582 10.53 -15.70 -1.50
C ARG A 582 11.38 -16.48 -0.50
N ILE A 583 12.59 -16.00 -0.19
CA ILE A 583 13.59 -16.73 0.61
C ILE A 583 14.14 -15.83 1.71
N ALA A 584 14.14 -16.32 2.95
CA ALA A 584 14.83 -15.68 4.07
C ALA A 584 16.36 -15.80 3.95
N GLY A 585 17.07 -14.82 4.51
CA GLY A 585 18.53 -14.89 4.61
C GLY A 585 19.00 -16.11 5.41
N LYS A 586 20.17 -16.65 5.04
CA LYS A 586 20.73 -17.88 5.65
C LYS A 586 21.08 -17.78 7.14
N LYS A 587 21.05 -16.57 7.71
CA LYS A 587 21.26 -16.28 9.15
C LYS A 587 19.94 -16.01 9.91
N HIS A 588 18.77 -16.35 9.35
CA HIS A 588 17.53 -16.43 10.12
C HIS A 588 17.37 -17.82 10.74
N SER A 589 16.58 -17.95 11.82
CA SER A 589 16.26 -19.25 12.42
C SER A 589 15.51 -20.15 11.44
N TRP A 590 15.61 -21.48 11.59
CA TRP A 590 14.95 -22.45 10.70
C TRP A 590 13.43 -22.22 10.61
N VAL A 591 12.79 -21.85 11.73
CA VAL A 591 11.36 -21.48 11.77
C VAL A 591 11.08 -20.28 10.85
N LYS A 592 11.85 -19.17 10.96
CA LYS A 592 11.64 -18.00 10.10
C LYS A 592 12.01 -18.27 8.64
N GLN A 593 12.97 -19.18 8.37
CA GLN A 593 13.25 -19.63 6.99
C GLN A 593 12.07 -20.38 6.39
N LYS A 594 11.44 -21.30 7.15
CA LYS A 594 10.24 -22.02 6.71
C LYS A 594 9.04 -21.07 6.57
N GLU A 595 8.83 -20.16 7.52
CA GLU A 595 7.77 -19.16 7.50
C GLU A 595 7.82 -18.31 6.23
N VAL A 596 8.96 -17.64 5.97
CA VAL A 596 9.15 -16.78 4.79
C VAL A 596 8.98 -17.57 3.48
N GLY A 597 9.52 -18.79 3.41
CA GLY A 597 9.45 -19.65 2.22
C GLY A 597 8.12 -20.41 2.02
N THR A 598 7.13 -20.21 2.91
CA THR A 598 5.79 -20.83 2.83
C THR A 598 4.67 -19.77 2.78
N ILE A 599 4.87 -18.60 3.37
CA ILE A 599 3.80 -17.63 3.65
C ILE A 599 3.94 -16.34 2.86
N TYR A 600 5.16 -15.87 2.57
CA TYR A 600 5.39 -14.56 1.94
C TYR A 600 5.65 -14.66 0.44
N THR A 601 5.25 -13.64 -0.30
CA THR A 601 5.21 -13.67 -1.76
C THR A 601 6.10 -12.64 -2.44
N HIS A 602 6.21 -12.73 -3.76
CA HIS A 602 6.69 -11.62 -4.61
C HIS A 602 5.50 -10.93 -5.25
N HIS A 603 5.01 -9.86 -4.62
CA HIS A 603 3.69 -9.30 -4.91
C HIS A 603 3.68 -8.16 -5.94
N GLN A 604 4.85 -7.62 -6.32
CA GLN A 604 5.02 -6.59 -7.36
C GLN A 604 4.39 -6.98 -8.72
N LYS A 605 3.39 -6.22 -9.17
CA LYS A 605 2.86 -6.27 -10.54
C LYS A 605 3.48 -5.15 -11.38
N THR A 606 4.20 -5.48 -12.46
CA THR A 606 4.81 -4.50 -13.37
C THR A 606 4.90 -4.99 -14.81
N VAL A 607 4.78 -4.07 -15.77
CA VAL A 607 5.12 -4.28 -17.19
C VAL A 607 6.04 -3.14 -17.63
N ILE A 608 7.20 -3.46 -18.20
CA ILE A 608 8.22 -2.48 -18.61
C ILE A 608 8.55 -2.76 -20.08
N VAL A 609 8.46 -1.75 -20.94
CA VAL A 609 8.76 -1.88 -22.37
C VAL A 609 9.55 -0.68 -22.90
N ASP A 610 10.21 -0.87 -24.05
CA ASP A 610 10.65 0.26 -24.88
C ASP A 610 9.50 0.76 -25.76
N ALA A 611 9.15 2.03 -25.64
CA ALA A 611 8.16 2.73 -26.47
C ALA A 611 8.84 3.70 -27.46
N ASP A 612 8.07 4.20 -28.44
CA ASP A 612 8.55 5.25 -29.35
C ASP A 612 8.76 6.58 -28.59
N ALA A 613 9.84 7.30 -28.90
CA ALA A 613 10.13 8.64 -28.41
C ALA A 613 10.11 9.71 -29.53
N GLY A 614 9.81 9.31 -30.76
CA GLY A 614 9.96 10.16 -31.94
C GLY A 614 11.40 10.21 -32.45
N ASN A 615 11.61 10.81 -33.63
CA ASN A 615 12.93 10.97 -34.26
C ASN A 615 13.74 9.66 -34.44
N SER A 616 13.05 8.51 -34.54
CA SER A 616 13.62 7.15 -34.51
C SER A 616 14.25 6.70 -33.18
N ASN A 617 14.19 7.54 -32.14
CA ASN A 617 14.59 7.18 -30.77
C ASN A 617 13.45 6.48 -30.03
N ARG A 618 13.79 5.83 -28.92
CA ARG A 618 12.90 5.07 -28.06
C ARG A 618 13.19 5.40 -26.60
N LYS A 619 12.22 5.14 -25.72
CA LYS A 619 12.28 5.44 -24.29
C LYS A 619 11.69 4.28 -23.49
N ILE A 620 12.09 4.14 -22.24
CA ILE A 620 11.46 3.16 -21.34
C ILE A 620 10.15 3.76 -20.80
N ILE A 621 9.07 2.97 -20.86
CA ILE A 621 7.83 3.22 -20.12
C ILE A 621 7.55 2.04 -19.20
N ALA A 622 6.86 2.29 -18.09
CA ALA A 622 6.54 1.27 -17.09
C ALA A 622 5.09 1.39 -16.61
N PHE A 623 4.46 0.24 -16.39
CA PHE A 623 3.14 0.11 -15.77
C PHE A 623 3.32 -0.53 -14.39
N LEU A 624 2.60 -0.02 -13.38
CA LEU A 624 2.53 -0.61 -12.04
C LEU A 624 1.23 -0.25 -11.31
N GLY A 625 0.78 -1.13 -10.42
CA GLY A 625 -0.46 -0.99 -9.65
C GLY A 625 -0.88 -2.30 -8.99
N GLY A 626 -2.19 -2.49 -8.77
CA GLY A 626 -2.76 -3.70 -8.17
C GLY A 626 -3.08 -4.82 -9.16
N LEU A 627 -3.42 -4.52 -10.42
CA LEU A 627 -3.72 -5.54 -11.44
C LEU A 627 -2.50 -6.42 -11.78
N ASP A 628 -2.62 -7.74 -11.57
CA ASP A 628 -1.80 -8.78 -12.20
C ASP A 628 -2.35 -9.11 -13.60
N LEU A 629 -1.49 -9.63 -14.50
CA LEU A 629 -1.91 -10.07 -15.83
C LEU A 629 -2.39 -11.52 -15.81
N CYS A 630 -3.49 -11.78 -15.10
CA CYS A 630 -4.08 -13.10 -14.95
C CYS A 630 -5.62 -13.07 -14.98
N ASP A 631 -6.21 -14.25 -14.78
CA ASP A 631 -7.64 -14.55 -14.70
C ASP A 631 -8.40 -13.65 -13.70
N GLY A 632 -9.67 -13.34 -14.01
CA GLY A 632 -10.60 -12.60 -13.16
C GLY A 632 -10.37 -11.08 -13.02
N ARG A 633 -9.17 -10.60 -13.38
CA ARG A 633 -8.71 -9.19 -13.19
C ARG A 633 -9.17 -8.24 -14.31
N TYR A 634 -9.74 -8.75 -15.39
CA TYR A 634 -10.46 -7.90 -16.33
C TYR A 634 -11.80 -7.53 -15.72
N ASP A 635 -12.10 -6.24 -15.64
CA ASP A 635 -13.45 -5.73 -15.43
C ASP A 635 -13.54 -4.29 -15.96
N ASN A 636 -14.71 -3.69 -15.80
CA ASN A 636 -14.98 -2.29 -16.10
C ASN A 636 -15.91 -1.67 -15.04
N PRO A 637 -16.09 -0.32 -15.03
CA PRO A 637 -16.96 0.37 -14.07
C PRO A 637 -18.44 -0.04 -14.00
N ASP A 638 -18.93 -0.90 -14.91
CA ASP A 638 -20.27 -1.51 -14.79
C ASP A 638 -20.31 -2.65 -13.75
N HIS A 639 -19.15 -3.22 -13.42
CA HIS A 639 -18.89 -4.28 -12.43
C HIS A 639 -19.95 -5.40 -12.44
N ALA A 640 -20.25 -5.90 -13.64
CA ALA A 640 -21.44 -6.71 -13.91
C ALA A 640 -21.36 -8.15 -13.35
N LEU A 641 -22.37 -8.54 -12.56
CA LEU A 641 -22.40 -9.82 -11.83
C LEU A 641 -22.75 -11.04 -12.70
N PHE A 642 -23.76 -10.89 -13.56
CA PHE A 642 -24.41 -11.98 -14.30
C PHE A 642 -24.54 -11.70 -15.80
N ARG A 643 -24.52 -10.43 -16.23
CA ARG A 643 -24.70 -10.03 -17.65
C ARG A 643 -23.55 -10.45 -18.56
N THR A 644 -22.34 -10.44 -18.02
CA THR A 644 -21.08 -10.67 -18.77
C THR A 644 -20.65 -12.14 -18.81
N LEU A 645 -21.35 -13.03 -18.09
CA LEU A 645 -21.06 -14.46 -17.95
C LEU A 645 -21.13 -15.27 -19.26
N GLN A 646 -21.73 -14.71 -20.32
CA GLN A 646 -21.77 -15.32 -21.65
C GLN A 646 -21.04 -14.49 -22.72
N THR A 647 -20.39 -13.39 -22.32
CA THR A 647 -19.56 -12.53 -23.17
C THR A 647 -18.10 -12.61 -22.72
N TYR A 648 -17.48 -11.50 -22.30
CA TYR A 648 -16.06 -11.41 -22.01
C TYR A 648 -15.61 -12.02 -20.68
N HIS A 649 -16.53 -12.45 -19.80
CA HIS A 649 -16.22 -13.25 -18.60
C HIS A 649 -16.57 -14.74 -18.74
N LYS A 650 -17.04 -15.19 -19.90
CA LYS A 650 -17.46 -16.58 -20.13
C LYS A 650 -16.33 -17.59 -19.89
N ASP A 651 -15.15 -17.30 -20.43
CA ASP A 651 -13.95 -18.14 -20.30
C ASP A 651 -12.99 -17.57 -19.23
N ASP A 652 -13.49 -16.68 -18.36
CA ASP A 652 -12.74 -15.94 -17.33
C ASP A 652 -13.64 -15.66 -16.10
N TYR A 653 -14.39 -16.67 -15.66
CA TYR A 653 -15.20 -16.59 -14.44
C TYR A 653 -14.30 -16.69 -13.21
N HIS A 654 -14.34 -15.67 -12.36
CA HIS A 654 -13.71 -15.67 -11.04
C HIS A 654 -14.76 -15.41 -9.94
N ASN A 655 -14.77 -16.28 -8.91
CA ASN A 655 -15.40 -16.05 -7.60
C ASN A 655 -14.95 -17.16 -6.61
N PRO A 656 -13.98 -16.91 -5.73
CA PRO A 656 -13.43 -17.88 -4.79
C PRO A 656 -14.20 -17.97 -3.45
N THR A 657 -15.32 -17.26 -3.31
CA THR A 657 -16.19 -17.33 -2.12
C THR A 657 -16.99 -18.63 -2.04
N TYR A 658 -17.28 -19.26 -3.18
CA TYR A 658 -18.10 -20.48 -3.26
C TYR A 658 -17.26 -21.75 -3.21
N THR A 659 -17.82 -22.82 -2.65
CA THR A 659 -17.20 -24.16 -2.60
C THR A 659 -18.03 -25.23 -3.32
N GLY A 660 -19.28 -24.93 -3.65
CA GLY A 660 -20.14 -25.76 -4.50
C GLY A 660 -20.03 -25.42 -6.00
N SER A 661 -21.11 -25.72 -6.74
CA SER A 661 -21.18 -25.40 -8.17
C SER A 661 -21.42 -23.91 -8.40
N THR A 662 -20.47 -23.24 -9.04
CA THR A 662 -20.53 -21.82 -9.44
C THR A 662 -21.46 -21.55 -10.65
N ALA A 663 -22.07 -22.58 -11.25
CA ALA A 663 -22.86 -22.42 -12.47
C ALA A 663 -24.04 -21.44 -12.26
N GLY A 664 -24.01 -20.31 -12.96
CA GLY A 664 -24.97 -19.21 -12.85
C GLY A 664 -24.91 -18.40 -11.55
N CYS A 665 -23.88 -18.58 -10.71
CA CYS A 665 -23.61 -17.70 -9.58
C CYS A 665 -23.07 -16.35 -10.08
N PRO A 666 -23.13 -15.27 -9.30
CA PRO A 666 -22.48 -14.02 -9.69
C PRO A 666 -20.97 -14.22 -9.77
N ARG A 667 -20.29 -13.62 -10.76
CA ARG A 667 -18.85 -13.40 -10.65
C ARG A 667 -18.56 -12.50 -9.43
N GLU A 668 -17.33 -12.51 -8.97
CA GLU A 668 -16.79 -11.48 -8.10
C GLU A 668 -16.18 -10.39 -9.00
N PRO A 669 -16.79 -9.19 -9.14
CA PRO A 669 -16.24 -8.11 -9.95
C PRO A 669 -14.96 -7.56 -9.34
N TRP A 670 -14.07 -7.02 -10.17
CA TRP A 670 -12.70 -6.71 -9.76
C TRP A 670 -12.39 -5.21 -9.92
N HIS A 671 -12.54 -4.46 -8.83
CA HIS A 671 -12.20 -3.04 -8.76
C HIS A 671 -10.73 -2.83 -8.39
N ASP A 672 -9.97 -2.12 -9.21
CA ASP A 672 -8.53 -1.96 -9.01
C ASP A 672 -7.95 -0.64 -9.55
N MET A 673 -6.75 -0.30 -9.09
CA MET A 673 -6.00 0.90 -9.48
C MET A 673 -4.69 0.52 -10.15
N HIS A 674 -4.40 1.14 -11.29
CA HIS A 674 -3.12 0.95 -11.99
C HIS A 674 -2.60 2.27 -12.56
N SER A 675 -1.33 2.31 -12.95
CA SER A 675 -0.70 3.50 -13.53
C SER A 675 0.27 3.15 -14.66
N LYS A 676 0.43 4.07 -15.61
CA LYS A 676 1.51 4.09 -16.61
C LYS A 676 2.38 5.31 -16.37
N ILE A 677 3.69 5.09 -16.34
CA ILE A 677 4.74 6.07 -16.13
C ILE A 677 5.52 6.20 -17.44
N ASP A 678 5.47 7.39 -18.03
CA ASP A 678 6.21 7.77 -19.23
C ASP A 678 7.18 8.90 -18.87
N GLY A 679 8.46 8.57 -18.66
CA GLY A 679 9.47 9.52 -18.21
C GLY A 679 10.58 8.88 -17.38
N PRO A 680 11.48 9.69 -16.79
CA PRO A 680 12.68 9.22 -16.10
C PRO A 680 12.41 8.24 -14.94
N ALA A 681 11.24 8.31 -14.28
CA ALA A 681 10.86 7.35 -13.22
C ALA A 681 10.62 5.91 -13.72
N ALA A 682 10.32 5.70 -15.01
CA ALA A 682 10.18 4.35 -15.57
C ALA A 682 11.51 3.56 -15.52
N TYR A 683 12.64 4.26 -15.51
CA TYR A 683 13.98 3.67 -15.43
C TYR A 683 14.29 3.17 -14.01
N ASP A 684 13.71 3.78 -12.97
CA ASP A 684 13.82 3.26 -11.59
C ASP A 684 13.01 1.96 -11.40
N VAL A 685 11.86 1.84 -12.10
CA VAL A 685 11.08 0.58 -12.17
C VAL A 685 11.88 -0.50 -12.91
N LEU A 686 12.57 -0.16 -14.00
CA LEU A 686 13.50 -1.04 -14.69
C LEU A 686 14.67 -1.49 -13.78
N VAL A 687 15.34 -0.57 -13.08
CA VAL A 687 16.40 -0.90 -12.12
C VAL A 687 15.89 -1.86 -11.04
N ASN A 688 14.66 -1.68 -10.54
CA ASN A 688 14.05 -2.66 -9.62
C ASN A 688 13.90 -4.06 -10.25
N PHE A 689 13.47 -4.15 -11.52
CA PHE A 689 13.40 -5.43 -12.24
C PHE A 689 14.79 -6.08 -12.35
N GLU A 690 15.80 -5.32 -12.78
CA GLU A 690 17.17 -5.80 -12.98
C GLU A 690 17.82 -6.27 -11.67
N GLU A 691 17.68 -5.48 -10.59
CA GLU A 691 18.13 -5.82 -9.25
C GLU A 691 17.54 -7.15 -8.76
N ARG A 692 16.25 -7.40 -9.03
CA ARG A 692 15.56 -8.67 -8.68
C ARG A 692 15.97 -9.82 -9.62
N TRP A 693 15.98 -9.59 -10.93
CA TRP A 693 16.35 -10.60 -11.93
C TRP A 693 17.75 -11.16 -11.69
N LEU A 694 18.74 -10.26 -11.48
CA LEU A 694 20.12 -10.63 -11.19
C LEU A 694 20.29 -11.28 -9.80
N LYS A 695 19.25 -11.27 -8.95
CA LYS A 695 19.21 -12.05 -7.70
C LYS A 695 18.63 -13.45 -7.93
N ALA A 696 17.49 -13.54 -8.60
CA ALA A 696 16.80 -14.80 -8.90
C ALA A 696 17.62 -15.72 -9.81
N ALA A 697 18.27 -15.16 -10.84
CA ALA A 697 19.03 -15.91 -11.85
C ALA A 697 20.35 -16.57 -11.35
N LYS A 698 20.66 -16.50 -10.05
CA LYS A 698 21.93 -16.99 -9.48
C LYS A 698 21.96 -18.53 -9.39
N PRO A 699 22.92 -19.24 -10.04
CA PRO A 699 22.95 -20.70 -10.03
C PRO A 699 22.99 -21.32 -8.63
N HIS A 700 22.17 -22.35 -8.41
CA HIS A 700 22.08 -23.10 -7.15
C HIS A 700 22.59 -24.55 -7.29
N GLY A 701 23.12 -25.11 -6.21
CA GLY A 701 23.64 -26.49 -6.16
C GLY A 701 24.73 -26.75 -7.21
N LEU A 702 24.68 -27.93 -7.83
CA LEU A 702 25.61 -28.38 -8.87
C LEU A 702 25.59 -27.50 -10.15
N LYS A 703 24.54 -26.69 -10.36
CA LYS A 703 24.45 -25.77 -11.51
C LYS A 703 25.47 -24.63 -11.48
N LYS A 704 26.20 -24.43 -10.38
CA LYS A 704 27.33 -23.47 -10.26
C LYS A 704 28.42 -23.60 -11.33
N LEU A 705 28.54 -24.77 -11.97
CA LEU A 705 29.51 -25.03 -13.04
C LEU A 705 29.06 -24.52 -14.43
N LYS A 706 27.80 -24.06 -14.57
CA LYS A 706 27.33 -23.39 -15.80
C LYS A 706 27.61 -21.88 -15.71
N LYS A 707 27.92 -21.24 -16.83
CA LYS A 707 27.98 -19.76 -16.92
C LYS A 707 26.67 -19.15 -16.39
N PRO A 708 26.73 -18.01 -15.68
CA PRO A 708 25.54 -17.31 -15.21
C PRO A 708 24.72 -16.76 -16.39
N PHE A 709 23.42 -16.55 -16.17
CA PHE A 709 22.52 -15.86 -17.10
C PHE A 709 22.73 -14.32 -17.10
N ASP A 710 23.99 -13.85 -17.00
CA ASP A 710 24.35 -12.42 -17.00
C ASP A 710 24.12 -11.73 -18.37
N ASP A 711 23.74 -12.49 -19.41
CA ASP A 711 23.47 -12.03 -20.79
C ASP A 711 21.95 -11.96 -21.13
N ALA A 712 21.10 -12.19 -20.13
CA ALA A 712 19.64 -12.14 -20.30
C ALA A 712 19.09 -10.69 -20.33
N LEU A 713 19.67 -9.79 -19.53
CA LEU A 713 19.29 -8.37 -19.49
C LEU A 713 19.98 -7.59 -20.60
N LEU A 714 19.28 -6.59 -21.15
CA LEU A 714 19.89 -5.61 -22.05
C LEU A 714 20.60 -4.52 -21.24
N ARG A 715 21.72 -4.01 -21.74
CA ARG A 715 22.40 -2.84 -21.17
C ARG A 715 21.93 -1.61 -21.93
N ILE A 716 20.84 -1.01 -21.45
CA ILE A 716 20.14 0.05 -22.18
C ILE A 716 21.03 1.26 -22.48
N GLU A 717 22.03 1.55 -21.64
CA GLU A 717 23.00 2.64 -21.80
C GLU A 717 24.01 2.38 -22.93
N ARG A 718 23.88 1.25 -23.63
CA ARG A 718 24.68 0.85 -24.80
C ARG A 718 23.84 0.68 -26.06
N ILE A 719 22.54 0.95 -26.00
CA ILE A 719 21.61 0.86 -27.13
C ILE A 719 21.37 2.30 -27.62
N PRO A 720 21.98 2.74 -28.74
CA PRO A 720 22.04 4.15 -29.11
C PRO A 720 20.68 4.75 -29.52
N ASP A 721 19.69 3.91 -29.82
CA ASP A 721 18.31 4.32 -30.07
C ASP A 721 17.41 4.32 -28.81
N ILE A 722 17.93 4.01 -27.61
CA ILE A 722 17.22 4.20 -26.34
C ILE A 722 17.77 5.44 -25.62
N MET A 723 16.88 6.39 -25.32
CA MET A 723 17.19 7.57 -24.49
C MET A 723 17.60 7.16 -23.08
N GLY A 724 18.65 7.78 -22.57
CA GLY A 724 19.05 7.72 -21.16
C GLY A 724 18.20 8.65 -20.27
N VAL A 725 18.32 8.46 -18.95
CA VAL A 725 17.66 9.33 -17.95
C VAL A 725 18.14 10.79 -18.05
N SER A 726 19.35 11.02 -18.55
CA SER A 726 19.94 12.33 -18.84
C SER A 726 19.29 13.08 -20.00
N ASP A 727 18.56 12.38 -20.87
CA ASP A 727 18.16 12.90 -22.18
C ASP A 727 16.73 13.48 -22.15
N PHE A 728 16.06 13.36 -21.00
CA PHE A 728 14.79 14.00 -20.70
C PHE A 728 15.04 15.47 -20.31
N THR A 729 14.72 16.39 -21.21
CA THR A 729 14.77 17.83 -20.94
C THR A 729 13.56 18.27 -20.10
N GLU A 730 13.80 18.98 -19.00
CA GLU A 730 12.73 19.59 -18.20
C GLU A 730 12.11 20.80 -18.92
N ASN A 731 10.93 20.60 -19.54
CA ASN A 731 10.09 21.72 -19.95
C ASN A 731 9.29 22.22 -18.73
N GLU A 732 9.79 23.28 -18.09
CA GLU A 732 9.15 23.89 -16.91
C GLU A 732 7.71 24.39 -17.18
N ASN A 733 7.43 24.77 -18.43
CA ASN A 733 6.19 25.43 -18.84
C ASN A 733 5.07 24.45 -19.24
N ASP A 734 5.32 23.15 -19.28
CA ASP A 734 4.27 22.14 -19.55
C ASP A 734 3.32 22.02 -18.33
N PRO A 735 2.02 22.36 -18.46
CA PRO A 735 1.07 22.28 -17.35
C PRO A 735 0.74 20.83 -16.97
N GLU A 736 0.75 19.92 -17.94
CA GLU A 736 0.43 18.51 -17.73
C GLU A 736 1.63 17.70 -17.23
N ARG A 737 2.79 18.34 -16.99
CA ARG A 737 4.00 17.66 -16.49
C ARG A 737 3.78 17.04 -15.12
N TRP A 738 4.40 15.90 -14.89
CA TRP A 738 4.40 15.20 -13.60
C TRP A 738 5.77 15.21 -12.95
N HIS A 739 5.79 15.01 -11.64
CA HIS A 739 6.97 14.63 -10.87
C HIS A 739 6.63 13.32 -10.14
N VAL A 740 7.49 12.32 -10.24
CA VAL A 740 7.20 10.92 -9.88
C VAL A 740 8.36 10.31 -9.10
N GLN A 741 8.06 9.59 -8.03
CA GLN A 741 9.05 8.90 -7.20
C GLN A 741 8.65 7.43 -7.01
N ILE A 742 9.61 6.51 -7.17
CA ILE A 742 9.39 5.08 -7.00
C ILE A 742 9.72 4.65 -5.57
N PHE A 743 8.83 3.84 -5.00
CA PHE A 743 8.92 3.32 -3.64
C PHE A 743 8.82 1.80 -3.63
N ARG A 744 9.46 1.15 -2.66
CA ARG A 744 9.41 -0.30 -2.48
C ARG A 744 9.24 -0.72 -1.01
N SER A 745 8.78 -1.94 -0.85
CA SER A 745 8.98 -2.76 0.34
C SER A 745 9.80 -3.96 -0.11
N ILE A 746 11.11 -3.99 0.13
CA ILE A 746 11.98 -5.07 -0.38
C ILE A 746 13.28 -5.23 0.44
N ASP A 747 13.84 -6.44 0.46
CA ASP A 747 15.03 -6.76 1.25
C ASP A 747 16.25 -7.22 0.42
N SER A 748 17.42 -7.25 1.07
CA SER A 748 18.66 -7.74 0.48
C SER A 748 18.68 -9.26 0.19
N ASN A 749 17.59 -10.00 0.47
CA ASN A 749 17.40 -11.37 0.00
C ASN A 749 16.71 -11.39 -1.36
N SER A 750 15.89 -10.41 -1.70
CA SER A 750 15.23 -10.25 -3.00
C SER A 750 16.04 -9.53 -4.09
N VAL A 751 17.04 -8.70 -3.75
CA VAL A 751 17.82 -7.91 -4.75
C VAL A 751 19.33 -8.19 -4.84
N LYS A 752 19.97 -7.73 -5.92
CA LYS A 752 21.42 -7.59 -6.13
C LYS A 752 21.71 -6.13 -6.53
N GLY A 753 22.03 -5.29 -5.55
CA GLY A 753 22.29 -3.85 -5.74
C GLY A 753 22.48 -3.09 -4.41
N PHE A 754 21.88 -3.62 -3.33
CA PHE A 754 22.14 -3.18 -1.96
C PHE A 754 23.59 -3.47 -1.53
N PRO A 755 24.16 -2.69 -0.58
CA PRO A 755 25.55 -2.86 -0.14
C PRO A 755 25.83 -4.22 0.53
N LYS A 756 27.11 -4.56 0.64
CA LYS A 756 27.57 -5.78 1.34
C LYS A 756 27.95 -5.54 2.79
N ASP A 757 28.53 -4.39 3.11
CA ASP A 757 28.73 -3.95 4.49
C ASP A 757 27.46 -3.21 4.95
N PRO A 758 26.80 -3.63 6.05
CA PRO A 758 25.66 -2.91 6.60
C PRO A 758 25.94 -1.45 7.02
N LYS A 759 27.20 -1.05 7.20
CA LYS A 759 27.57 0.35 7.46
C LYS A 759 27.19 1.28 6.31
N ASP A 760 27.25 0.78 5.07
CA ASP A 760 26.90 1.52 3.87
C ASP A 760 25.38 1.68 3.70
N ALA A 761 24.55 0.98 4.50
CA ALA A 761 23.09 0.94 4.33
C ALA A 761 22.45 2.32 4.38
N THR A 762 22.84 3.15 5.35
CA THR A 762 22.35 4.53 5.50
C THR A 762 22.70 5.39 4.28
N SER A 763 23.82 5.15 3.59
CA SER A 763 24.18 5.90 2.36
C SER A 763 23.21 5.67 1.18
N LYS A 764 22.43 4.58 1.22
CA LYS A 764 21.35 4.25 0.28
C LYS A 764 19.95 4.35 0.91
N ASN A 765 19.82 5.01 2.06
CA ASN A 765 18.58 5.11 2.83
C ASN A 765 17.93 3.76 3.20
N LEU A 766 18.75 2.71 3.38
CA LEU A 766 18.29 1.37 3.78
C LEU A 766 18.39 1.20 5.30
N VAL A 767 17.42 0.49 5.89
CA VAL A 767 17.42 0.14 7.33
C VAL A 767 17.94 -1.27 7.58
N CYS A 768 18.44 -1.53 8.80
CA CYS A 768 19.02 -2.81 9.18
C CYS A 768 18.00 -3.73 9.86
N GLY A 769 17.62 -4.84 9.22
CA GLY A 769 16.87 -5.93 9.84
C GLY A 769 17.77 -6.95 10.55
N LYS A 770 17.22 -8.08 11.04
CA LYS A 770 18.06 -9.19 11.50
C LYS A 770 18.78 -9.82 10.30
N ASN A 771 20.08 -9.58 10.19
CA ASN A 771 20.95 -10.13 9.14
C ASN A 771 20.54 -9.78 7.68
N VAL A 772 19.87 -8.65 7.48
CA VAL A 772 19.30 -8.22 6.20
C VAL A 772 19.26 -6.68 6.11
N LEU A 773 19.38 -6.11 4.91
CA LEU A 773 19.11 -4.68 4.64
C LEU A 773 17.74 -4.54 3.98
N ILE A 774 16.98 -3.50 4.33
CA ILE A 774 15.57 -3.33 3.96
C ILE A 774 15.32 -1.93 3.39
N ASP A 775 14.56 -1.87 2.30
CA ASP A 775 13.92 -0.66 1.76
C ASP A 775 12.46 -0.65 2.26
N LEU A 776 12.10 0.42 2.99
CA LEU A 776 10.78 0.66 3.59
C LEU A 776 10.10 1.90 2.98
N SER A 777 10.52 2.33 1.79
CA SER A 777 10.13 3.62 1.23
C SER A 777 8.62 3.76 0.97
N ILE A 778 7.86 2.66 0.78
CA ILE A 778 6.38 2.74 0.68
C ILE A 778 5.76 3.20 2.00
N HIS A 779 6.10 2.58 3.13
CA HIS A 779 5.61 2.99 4.45
C HIS A 779 5.99 4.46 4.72
N THR A 780 7.24 4.84 4.43
CA THR A 780 7.73 6.22 4.56
C THR A 780 6.92 7.21 3.71
N ALA A 781 6.58 6.85 2.46
CA ALA A 781 5.79 7.69 1.57
C ALA A 781 4.35 7.89 2.05
N TYR A 782 3.66 6.80 2.44
CA TYR A 782 2.32 6.89 3.03
C TYR A 782 2.32 7.79 4.28
N VAL A 783 3.22 7.56 5.24
CA VAL A 783 3.33 8.38 6.47
C VAL A 783 3.59 9.85 6.14
N LYS A 784 4.46 10.14 5.17
CA LYS A 784 4.77 11.52 4.76
C LYS A 784 3.57 12.22 4.11
N ALA A 785 2.86 11.55 3.22
CA ALA A 785 1.67 12.10 2.56
C ALA A 785 0.53 12.35 3.55
N ILE A 786 0.24 11.39 4.44
CA ILE A 786 -0.79 11.53 5.50
C ILE A 786 -0.46 12.68 6.45
N ARG A 787 0.82 12.86 6.81
CA ARG A 787 1.26 13.99 7.65
C ARG A 787 1.18 15.34 6.94
N ALA A 788 1.40 15.38 5.63
CA ALA A 788 1.32 16.60 4.83
C ALA A 788 -0.12 17.01 4.48
N ALA A 789 -1.09 16.08 4.51
CA ALA A 789 -2.49 16.32 4.15
C ALA A 789 -3.16 17.47 4.92
N GLN A 790 -3.89 18.35 4.24
CA GLN A 790 -4.53 19.55 4.81
C GLN A 790 -6.06 19.53 4.76
N HIS A 791 -6.65 18.89 3.76
CA HIS A 791 -8.08 18.93 3.46
C HIS A 791 -8.70 17.52 3.57
N PHE A 792 -8.19 16.55 2.81
CA PHE A 792 -8.73 15.20 2.86
C PHE A 792 -7.75 14.10 2.42
N ILE A 793 -8.08 12.87 2.81
CA ILE A 793 -7.46 11.63 2.36
C ILE A 793 -8.55 10.73 1.78
N TYR A 794 -8.33 10.21 0.57
CA TYR A 794 -9.14 9.16 -0.04
C TYR A 794 -8.26 7.92 -0.26
N ILE A 795 -8.64 6.78 0.29
CA ILE A 795 -7.90 5.51 0.23
C ILE A 795 -8.79 4.43 -0.35
N GLU A 796 -8.25 3.66 -1.28
CA GLU A 796 -8.80 2.36 -1.67
C GLU A 796 -7.77 1.28 -1.36
N ASN A 797 -8.15 0.26 -0.59
CA ASN A 797 -7.22 -0.81 -0.24
C ASN A 797 -7.86 -2.18 -0.02
N GLN A 798 -7.21 -3.23 -0.51
CA GLN A 798 -7.58 -4.63 -0.26
C GLN A 798 -7.59 -5.00 1.25
N TYR A 799 -6.74 -4.36 2.06
CA TYR A 799 -6.68 -4.57 3.51
C TYR A 799 -6.49 -3.25 4.23
N PHE A 800 -7.10 -3.11 5.42
CA PHE A 800 -6.84 -1.97 6.30
C PHE A 800 -6.66 -2.44 7.76
N LEU A 801 -5.43 -2.76 8.13
CA LEU A 801 -5.05 -3.14 9.50
C LEU A 801 -3.64 -2.68 9.88
N GLY A 802 -3.45 -2.27 11.14
CA GLY A 802 -2.15 -1.81 11.62
C GLY A 802 -2.18 -1.02 12.91
N SER A 803 -1.00 -0.55 13.29
CA SER A 803 -0.71 0.18 14.54
C SER A 803 -1.11 -0.59 15.81
N SER A 804 -0.81 -1.89 15.86
CA SER A 804 -1.28 -2.79 16.94
C SER A 804 -0.88 -2.32 18.34
N TYR A 805 0.30 -1.72 18.49
CA TYR A 805 0.81 -1.14 19.74
C TYR A 805 -0.17 -0.19 20.46
N ASN A 806 -1.09 0.47 19.73
CA ASN A 806 -2.13 1.35 20.28
C ASN A 806 -3.55 0.72 20.31
N TRP A 807 -3.73 -0.56 19.93
CA TRP A 807 -5.01 -1.27 20.08
C TRP A 807 -5.35 -1.52 21.57
N SER A 808 -6.63 -1.76 21.87
CA SER A 808 -7.08 -2.06 23.25
C SER A 808 -6.61 -3.42 23.79
N SER A 809 -6.25 -4.36 22.91
CA SER A 809 -5.64 -5.65 23.25
C SER A 809 -4.81 -6.15 22.06
N TYR A 810 -3.94 -7.14 22.26
CA TYR A 810 -2.98 -7.65 21.26
C TYR A 810 -1.99 -6.57 20.77
N LYS A 811 -1.40 -5.82 21.71
CA LYS A 811 -0.46 -4.74 21.38
C LYS A 811 0.83 -5.26 20.76
N ASP A 812 1.37 -6.32 21.35
CA ASP A 812 2.64 -6.96 21.00
C ASP A 812 2.56 -7.89 19.76
N LEU A 813 1.46 -7.79 18.99
CA LEU A 813 1.20 -8.58 17.78
C LEU A 813 2.18 -8.28 16.63
N GLY A 814 2.85 -7.12 16.68
CA GLY A 814 3.85 -6.73 15.67
C GLY A 814 3.25 -6.30 14.33
N ALA A 815 2.00 -5.82 14.30
CA ALA A 815 1.40 -5.13 13.16
C ALA A 815 1.69 -3.61 13.28
N ASP A 816 2.97 -3.27 13.36
CA ASP A 816 3.47 -1.96 13.83
C ASP A 816 3.47 -0.85 12.76
N ASN A 817 2.94 -1.08 11.56
CA ASN A 817 2.81 -0.03 10.55
C ASN A 817 2.00 1.17 11.11
N LEU A 818 2.43 2.39 10.78
CA LEU A 818 1.88 3.62 11.38
C LEU A 818 0.59 4.12 10.70
N ILE A 819 0.17 3.52 9.59
CA ILE A 819 -0.77 4.15 8.64
C ILE A 819 -2.14 4.46 9.26
N PRO A 820 -2.81 3.53 9.97
CA PRO A 820 -4.06 3.84 10.68
C PRO A 820 -3.91 4.90 11.77
N MET A 821 -2.78 4.91 12.50
CA MET A 821 -2.52 5.88 13.56
C MET A 821 -2.30 7.29 13.02
N GLU A 822 -1.49 7.44 11.97
CA GLU A 822 -1.22 8.75 11.37
C GLU A 822 -2.49 9.40 10.82
N ILE A 823 -3.41 8.62 10.23
CA ILE A 823 -4.73 9.11 9.79
C ILE A 823 -5.55 9.58 11.00
N ALA A 824 -5.67 8.76 12.04
CA ALA A 824 -6.44 9.11 13.24
C ALA A 824 -5.87 10.33 13.97
N LEU A 825 -4.53 10.48 14.00
CA LEU A 825 -3.87 11.63 14.62
C LEU A 825 -3.91 12.89 13.75
N LYS A 826 -3.88 12.79 12.41
CA LYS A 826 -4.14 13.93 11.50
C LYS A 826 -5.57 14.45 11.66
N ILE A 827 -6.56 13.56 11.76
CA ILE A 827 -7.94 13.94 12.07
C ILE A 827 -8.01 14.61 13.44
N ALA A 828 -7.38 14.02 14.47
CA ALA A 828 -7.36 14.58 15.81
C ALA A 828 -6.67 15.96 15.89
N SER A 829 -5.61 16.22 15.11
CA SER A 829 -4.95 17.53 15.09
C SER A 829 -5.80 18.57 14.38
N LYS A 830 -6.47 18.22 13.26
CA LYS A 830 -7.40 19.11 12.55
C LYS A 830 -8.63 19.46 13.41
N ILE A 831 -9.21 18.50 14.12
CA ILE A 831 -10.28 18.74 15.12
C ILE A 831 -9.82 19.74 16.20
N LYS A 832 -8.61 19.57 16.74
CA LYS A 832 -8.06 20.45 17.78
C LYS A 832 -7.69 21.85 17.27
N ALA A 833 -7.41 21.99 15.97
CA ALA A 833 -7.26 23.29 15.30
C ALA A 833 -8.61 23.94 14.93
N ASN A 834 -9.74 23.23 15.13
CA ASN A 834 -11.06 23.59 14.61
C ASN A 834 -11.09 23.74 13.07
N GLU A 835 -10.26 22.94 12.39
CA GLU A 835 -10.17 22.88 10.93
C GLU A 835 -10.99 21.71 10.38
N ARG A 836 -11.59 21.89 9.19
CA ARG A 836 -12.29 20.81 8.49
C ARG A 836 -11.29 19.85 7.87
N PHE A 837 -11.56 18.55 8.02
CA PHE A 837 -10.79 17.48 7.40
C PHE A 837 -11.68 16.25 7.20
N ALA A 838 -11.40 15.41 6.21
CA ALA A 838 -12.10 14.15 5.99
C ALA A 838 -11.17 13.01 5.56
N ALA A 839 -11.43 11.80 6.04
CA ALA A 839 -10.80 10.57 5.59
C ALA A 839 -11.86 9.58 5.09
N TYR A 840 -11.73 9.18 3.82
CA TYR A 840 -12.58 8.23 3.13
C TYR A 840 -11.78 6.95 2.88
N ILE A 841 -12.22 5.81 3.40
CA ILE A 841 -11.51 4.53 3.28
C ILE A 841 -12.45 3.50 2.64
N VAL A 842 -12.16 3.12 1.40
CA VAL A 842 -12.87 2.07 0.66
C VAL A 842 -12.05 0.77 0.75
N ILE A 843 -12.72 -0.30 1.18
CA ILE A 843 -12.14 -1.63 1.43
C ILE A 843 -13.11 -2.70 0.92
N PRO A 844 -12.67 -3.92 0.60
CA PRO A 844 -13.60 -4.97 0.18
C PRO A 844 -14.52 -5.36 1.35
N MET A 845 -15.72 -5.88 1.04
CA MET A 845 -16.69 -6.25 2.07
C MET A 845 -16.14 -7.35 2.99
N TRP A 846 -15.43 -8.32 2.40
CA TRP A 846 -14.54 -9.26 3.07
C TRP A 846 -13.27 -9.49 2.22
N PRO A 847 -12.13 -9.88 2.82
CA PRO A 847 -10.98 -10.36 2.06
C PRO A 847 -11.30 -11.61 1.22
N GLU A 848 -10.79 -11.67 -0.01
CA GLU A 848 -11.01 -12.73 -1.02
C GLU A 848 -10.96 -14.16 -0.43
N GLY A 849 -11.90 -15.00 -0.87
CA GLY A 849 -12.14 -16.34 -0.33
C GLY A 849 -13.35 -16.41 0.60
N VAL A 850 -13.53 -17.55 1.27
CA VAL A 850 -14.76 -17.88 2.01
C VAL A 850 -14.93 -16.97 3.26
N PRO A 851 -16.04 -16.22 3.43
CA PRO A 851 -16.26 -15.29 4.55
C PRO A 851 -16.35 -15.93 5.94
N THR A 852 -16.85 -17.17 6.01
CA THR A 852 -16.83 -18.02 7.21
C THR A 852 -15.48 -18.71 7.43
N GLY A 853 -14.59 -18.66 6.43
CA GLY A 853 -13.26 -19.25 6.46
C GLY A 853 -12.39 -18.64 7.55
N SER A 854 -11.52 -19.46 8.14
CA SER A 854 -10.87 -19.11 9.41
C SER A 854 -9.93 -17.90 9.26
N ALA A 855 -9.18 -17.83 8.16
CA ALA A 855 -8.25 -16.72 7.87
C ALA A 855 -9.00 -15.40 7.64
N THR A 856 -10.07 -15.41 6.84
CA THR A 856 -10.91 -14.25 6.53
C THR A 856 -11.53 -13.67 7.80
N GLN A 857 -12.08 -14.53 8.66
CA GLN A 857 -12.60 -14.17 9.98
C GLN A 857 -11.53 -13.54 10.90
N ARG A 858 -10.29 -14.02 10.85
CA ARG A 858 -9.18 -13.47 11.64
C ARG A 858 -8.74 -12.08 11.13
N ILE A 859 -8.67 -11.88 9.81
CA ILE A 859 -8.29 -10.60 9.21
C ILE A 859 -9.35 -9.53 9.51
N LEU A 860 -10.64 -9.88 9.39
CA LEU A 860 -11.76 -9.00 9.75
C LEU A 860 -11.70 -8.56 11.23
N TYR A 861 -11.24 -9.43 12.14
CA TYR A 861 -11.05 -9.10 13.54
C TYR A 861 -9.94 -8.06 13.76
N TRP A 862 -8.81 -8.17 13.05
CA TRP A 862 -7.72 -7.18 13.08
C TRP A 862 -8.11 -5.84 12.44
N GLN A 863 -8.87 -5.87 11.35
CA GLN A 863 -9.46 -4.70 10.72
C GLN A 863 -10.42 -3.98 11.69
N ASN A 864 -11.28 -4.72 12.40
CA ASN A 864 -12.18 -4.14 13.39
C ASN A 864 -11.43 -3.57 14.61
N LYS A 865 -10.35 -4.22 15.09
CA LYS A 865 -9.47 -3.69 16.15
C LYS A 865 -8.82 -2.37 15.72
N THR A 866 -8.33 -2.30 14.49
CA THR A 866 -7.74 -1.10 13.88
C THR A 866 -8.78 0.04 13.82
N ARG A 867 -9.94 -0.22 13.22
CA ARG A 867 -11.06 0.73 13.11
C ARG A 867 -11.52 1.28 14.46
N SER A 868 -11.65 0.40 15.46
CA SER A 868 -12.05 0.77 16.83
C SER A 868 -11.08 1.74 17.49
N MET A 869 -9.77 1.49 17.34
CA MET A 869 -8.71 2.36 17.87
C MET A 869 -8.69 3.74 17.19
N MET A 870 -8.99 3.81 15.89
CA MET A 870 -9.06 5.07 15.16
C MET A 870 -10.25 5.91 15.63
N TYR A 871 -11.47 5.35 15.64
CA TYR A 871 -12.66 6.08 16.08
C TYR A 871 -12.61 6.52 17.54
N GLU A 872 -12.01 5.71 18.44
CA GLU A 872 -11.78 6.11 19.83
C GLU A 872 -10.79 7.29 19.93
N THR A 873 -9.82 7.38 19.02
CA THR A 873 -8.88 8.51 18.93
C THR A 873 -9.53 9.77 18.35
N VAL A 874 -10.40 9.63 17.34
CA VAL A 874 -11.19 10.75 16.78
C VAL A 874 -12.19 11.28 17.82
N TYR A 875 -12.97 10.41 18.47
CA TYR A 875 -13.93 10.81 19.50
C TYR A 875 -13.25 11.50 20.69
N ARG A 876 -12.12 10.97 21.17
CA ARG A 876 -11.30 11.62 22.20
C ARG A 876 -10.89 13.04 21.80
N ALA A 877 -10.52 13.27 20.53
CA ALA A 877 -10.20 14.62 20.04
C ALA A 877 -11.41 15.56 20.03
N LEU A 878 -12.61 15.06 19.69
CA LEU A 878 -13.85 15.83 19.79
C LEU A 878 -14.14 16.25 21.23
N VAL A 879 -14.03 15.34 22.19
CA VAL A 879 -14.23 15.64 23.63
C VAL A 879 -13.15 16.61 24.15
N GLU A 880 -11.88 16.41 23.79
CA GLU A 880 -10.78 17.31 24.16
C GLU A 880 -10.92 18.72 23.56
N ALA A 881 -11.68 18.88 22.46
CA ALA A 881 -12.01 20.17 21.84
C ALA A 881 -13.40 20.74 22.25
N GLY A 882 -14.22 19.98 23.00
CA GLY A 882 -15.60 20.35 23.34
C GLY A 882 -16.60 20.29 22.17
N LEU A 883 -16.27 19.53 21.12
CA LEU A 883 -17.01 19.42 19.86
C LEU A 883 -17.88 18.16 19.74
N ASP A 884 -17.87 17.27 20.73
CA ASP A 884 -18.62 16.01 20.79
C ASP A 884 -20.15 16.18 20.84
N SER A 885 -20.61 17.39 21.16
CA SER A 885 -22.03 17.80 21.07
C SER A 885 -22.44 18.32 19.68
N THR A 886 -21.48 18.58 18.79
CA THR A 886 -21.69 19.26 17.49
C THR A 886 -21.40 18.35 16.30
N PHE A 887 -20.40 17.47 16.42
CA PHE A 887 -20.00 16.52 15.38
C PHE A 887 -19.90 15.10 15.94
N VAL A 888 -20.10 14.11 15.06
CA VAL A 888 -19.82 12.69 15.34
C VAL A 888 -18.51 12.26 14.67
N PRO A 889 -17.87 11.14 15.06
CA PRO A 889 -16.64 10.68 14.41
C PRO A 889 -16.77 10.42 12.90
N GLU A 890 -17.97 10.06 12.42
CA GLU A 890 -18.28 9.88 11.00
C GLU A 890 -18.40 11.21 10.20
N ASP A 891 -18.38 12.37 10.86
CA ASP A 891 -18.19 13.67 10.19
C ASP A 891 -16.73 13.93 9.77
N PHE A 892 -15.81 12.99 10.08
CA PHE A 892 -14.36 13.11 9.81
C PHE A 892 -13.70 11.82 9.30
N LEU A 893 -14.10 10.63 9.77
CA LEU A 893 -13.53 9.34 9.41
C LEU A 893 -14.64 8.40 8.92
N ASN A 894 -14.49 7.82 7.73
CA ASN A 894 -15.52 6.94 7.16
C ASN A 894 -14.94 5.70 6.47
N PHE A 895 -15.65 4.58 6.63
CA PHE A 895 -15.32 3.28 6.02
C PHE A 895 -16.45 2.79 5.13
N TYR A 896 -16.11 2.40 3.91
CA TYR A 896 -17.04 1.96 2.87
C TYR A 896 -16.59 0.62 2.26
N CYS A 897 -17.51 -0.03 1.56
CA CYS A 897 -17.23 -1.16 0.67
C CYS A 897 -18.07 -1.07 -0.60
N LEU A 898 -17.64 -1.76 -1.67
CA LEU A 898 -18.35 -1.77 -2.95
C LEU A 898 -19.24 -3.01 -3.11
N GLY A 899 -20.30 -2.90 -3.90
CA GLY A 899 -21.22 -4.00 -4.23
C GLY A 899 -22.17 -3.67 -5.36
N ASN A 900 -22.73 -4.72 -5.97
CA ASN A 900 -23.65 -4.59 -7.09
C ASN A 900 -24.90 -5.46 -6.89
N ARG A 901 -25.97 -5.17 -7.65
CA ARG A 901 -27.21 -5.94 -7.67
C ARG A 901 -27.94 -5.75 -9.00
N GLU A 902 -28.18 -6.85 -9.71
CA GLU A 902 -28.71 -6.83 -11.08
C GLU A 902 -30.08 -7.53 -11.18
N LEU A 903 -31.09 -6.87 -11.74
CA LEU A 903 -32.36 -7.51 -12.10
C LEU A 903 -32.13 -8.62 -13.13
N ASP A 904 -31.50 -8.29 -14.25
CA ASP A 904 -31.33 -9.14 -15.42
C ASP A 904 -29.94 -9.75 -15.54
N GLY A 905 -29.82 -10.91 -16.18
CA GLY A 905 -28.54 -11.55 -16.47
C GLY A 905 -28.68 -13.03 -16.85
N TYR A 906 -27.57 -13.74 -17.01
CA TYR A 906 -27.60 -15.16 -17.35
C TYR A 906 -28.23 -16.00 -16.22
N GLN A 907 -29.26 -16.77 -16.57
CA GLN A 907 -29.82 -17.84 -15.74
C GLN A 907 -29.51 -19.20 -16.40
N PRO A 908 -28.97 -20.18 -15.66
CA PRO A 908 -28.65 -21.49 -16.22
C PRO A 908 -29.93 -22.33 -16.47
N PRO A 909 -29.93 -23.25 -17.46
CA PRO A 909 -31.02 -24.21 -17.65
C PRO A 909 -31.30 -25.05 -16.39
N ALA A 910 -32.56 -25.43 -16.19
CA ALA A 910 -33.06 -26.08 -14.98
C ALA A 910 -32.73 -27.59 -14.86
N ASP A 911 -31.61 -28.04 -15.44
CA ASP A 911 -31.17 -29.45 -15.50
C ASP A 911 -30.15 -29.82 -14.40
N GLY A 912 -30.28 -29.23 -13.21
CA GLY A 912 -29.39 -29.45 -12.08
C GLY A 912 -30.02 -30.27 -10.95
N SER A 913 -29.21 -31.05 -10.22
CA SER A 913 -29.63 -31.60 -8.92
C SER A 913 -30.00 -30.45 -7.98
N PRO A 914 -31.08 -30.55 -7.19
CA PRO A 914 -31.55 -29.45 -6.34
C PRO A 914 -30.47 -29.04 -5.34
N ARG A 915 -30.05 -27.76 -5.41
CA ARG A 915 -29.10 -27.17 -4.46
C ARG A 915 -29.74 -27.11 -3.07
N ALA A 916 -28.92 -27.17 -2.03
CA ALA A 916 -29.40 -26.88 -0.68
C ALA A 916 -29.89 -25.43 -0.64
N ALA A 917 -31.17 -25.22 -0.32
CA ALA A 917 -31.85 -23.92 -0.48
C ALA A 917 -31.22 -22.76 0.30
N ASN A 918 -30.42 -23.06 1.32
CA ASN A 918 -29.73 -22.12 2.20
C ASN A 918 -28.21 -22.07 1.96
N SER A 919 -27.69 -22.58 0.83
CA SER A 919 -26.27 -22.46 0.49
C SER A 919 -25.94 -21.05 -0.03
N PRO A 920 -24.71 -20.53 0.15
CA PRO A 920 -24.31 -19.22 -0.38
C PRO A 920 -24.53 -19.07 -1.88
N GLU A 921 -24.32 -20.15 -2.65
CA GLU A 921 -24.57 -20.20 -4.09
C GLU A 921 -26.05 -19.98 -4.42
N ALA A 922 -26.95 -20.66 -3.71
CA ALA A 922 -28.40 -20.54 -3.91
C ALA A 922 -28.94 -19.19 -3.44
N LEU A 923 -28.43 -18.68 -2.31
CA LEU A 923 -28.84 -17.40 -1.74
C LEU A 923 -28.40 -16.23 -2.63
N SER A 924 -27.13 -16.18 -3.06
CA SER A 924 -26.61 -15.11 -3.94
C SER A 924 -27.30 -15.09 -5.32
N GLN A 925 -27.67 -16.26 -5.84
CA GLN A 925 -28.48 -16.37 -7.07
C GLN A 925 -29.88 -15.78 -6.89
N LYS A 926 -30.54 -16.06 -5.76
CA LYS A 926 -31.88 -15.55 -5.44
C LYS A 926 -31.88 -14.06 -5.14
N SER A 927 -30.92 -13.58 -4.36
CA SER A 927 -30.79 -12.18 -3.95
C SER A 927 -30.24 -11.29 -5.06
N ARG A 928 -29.56 -11.89 -6.05
CA ARG A 928 -29.01 -11.26 -7.25
C ARG A 928 -27.94 -10.18 -6.97
N ARG A 929 -27.24 -10.30 -5.83
CA ARG A 929 -26.24 -9.34 -5.35
C ARG A 929 -24.89 -10.01 -5.07
N PHE A 930 -23.82 -9.23 -5.11
CA PHE A 930 -22.51 -9.64 -4.60
C PHE A 930 -21.65 -8.40 -4.28
N MET A 931 -20.59 -8.56 -3.48
CA MET A 931 -19.62 -7.47 -3.32
C MET A 931 -18.89 -7.22 -4.64
N ILE A 932 -18.41 -5.99 -4.86
CA ILE A 932 -17.38 -5.71 -5.83
C ILE A 932 -16.06 -5.75 -5.06
N TYR A 933 -15.11 -6.55 -5.53
CA TYR A 933 -13.88 -6.77 -4.80
C TYR A 933 -12.91 -5.61 -5.03
N VAL A 934 -12.74 -4.79 -3.99
CA VAL A 934 -11.74 -3.71 -3.94
C VAL A 934 -10.37 -4.35 -3.79
N HIS A 935 -9.72 -4.63 -4.92
CA HIS A 935 -8.33 -5.05 -4.95
C HIS A 935 -7.35 -3.87 -5.05
N SER A 936 -7.83 -2.65 -5.32
CA SER A 936 -7.07 -1.39 -5.30
C SER A 936 -5.99 -1.33 -4.22
N LYS A 937 -4.86 -0.66 -4.52
CA LYS A 937 -3.89 -0.20 -3.51
C LYS A 937 -3.43 1.23 -3.81
N GLY A 938 -4.24 2.20 -3.41
CA GLY A 938 -3.93 3.60 -3.66
C GLY A 938 -4.40 4.56 -2.58
N MET A 939 -3.87 5.78 -2.65
CA MET A 939 -4.22 6.89 -1.77
C MET A 939 -4.09 8.22 -2.52
N ILE A 940 -5.13 9.04 -2.47
CA ILE A 940 -5.17 10.41 -2.96
C ILE A 940 -5.19 11.36 -1.75
N VAL A 941 -4.41 12.43 -1.83
CA VAL A 941 -4.29 13.46 -0.78
C VAL A 941 -4.55 14.83 -1.42
N ASP A 942 -5.51 15.56 -0.85
CA ASP A 942 -5.86 16.96 -1.17
C ASP A 942 -6.10 17.27 -2.68
N ASP A 943 -6.41 16.24 -3.47
CA ASP A 943 -6.46 16.26 -4.95
C ASP A 943 -5.14 16.68 -5.66
N GLU A 944 -4.01 16.81 -4.92
CA GLU A 944 -2.72 17.22 -5.47
C GLU A 944 -1.65 16.11 -5.54
N PHE A 945 -1.78 15.05 -4.74
CA PHE A 945 -0.81 13.95 -4.72
C PHE A 945 -1.51 12.58 -4.66
N ILE A 946 -0.92 11.61 -5.36
CA ILE A 946 -1.41 10.23 -5.41
C ILE A 946 -0.30 9.21 -5.19
N ILE A 947 -0.61 8.13 -4.47
CA ILE A 947 0.16 6.87 -4.45
C ILE A 947 -0.67 5.78 -5.15
N VAL A 948 -0.05 5.00 -6.04
CA VAL A 948 -0.59 3.75 -6.61
C VAL A 948 0.50 2.68 -6.62
N GLY A 949 0.17 1.44 -6.28
CA GLY A 949 1.14 0.35 -6.28
C GLY A 949 0.53 -1.02 -6.01
N SER A 950 1.35 -1.96 -5.54
CA SER A 950 0.93 -3.31 -5.14
C SER A 950 0.73 -3.48 -3.62
N ALA A 951 1.17 -2.50 -2.82
CA ALA A 951 1.26 -2.61 -1.35
C ALA A 951 -0.07 -2.34 -0.62
N ASN A 952 -0.52 -3.34 0.14
CA ASN A 952 -1.70 -3.23 0.99
C ASN A 952 -1.42 -2.48 2.30
N ILE A 953 -2.46 -1.95 2.97
CA ILE A 953 -2.35 -1.38 4.32
C ILE A 953 -2.46 -2.51 5.35
N ASN A 954 -1.37 -3.27 5.43
CA ASN A 954 -1.13 -4.34 6.41
C ASN A 954 0.39 -4.45 6.69
N GLN A 955 0.80 -5.30 7.63
CA GLN A 955 2.21 -5.49 7.94
C GLN A 955 2.93 -6.32 6.87
N ARG A 956 2.25 -7.29 6.24
CA ARG A 956 2.72 -8.07 5.09
C ARG A 956 3.34 -7.22 3.97
N SER A 957 2.69 -6.13 3.58
CA SER A 957 3.12 -5.25 2.50
C SER A 957 4.04 -4.10 2.98
N LEU A 958 4.02 -3.74 4.27
CA LEU A 958 4.72 -2.55 4.79
C LEU A 958 5.98 -2.82 5.62
N GLU A 959 6.30 -4.06 6.01
CA GLU A 959 7.53 -4.40 6.77
C GLU A 959 8.78 -4.64 5.87
N GLY A 960 8.64 -4.75 4.54
CA GLY A 960 9.74 -4.94 3.57
C GLY A 960 10.52 -6.27 3.66
N THR A 961 10.48 -6.96 4.79
CA THR A 961 11.03 -8.30 5.04
C THR A 961 10.01 -9.41 4.79
N ARG A 962 8.73 -9.07 4.66
CA ARG A 962 7.64 -10.01 4.37
C ARG A 962 7.48 -10.19 2.86
N ASP A 963 6.44 -9.66 2.25
CA ASP A 963 6.23 -9.70 0.80
C ASP A 963 7.03 -8.58 0.11
N THR A 964 7.36 -8.74 -1.18
CA THR A 964 8.00 -7.64 -1.93
C THR A 964 7.00 -6.83 -2.72
N GLU A 965 7.01 -5.51 -2.51
CA GLU A 965 6.04 -4.56 -3.10
C GLU A 965 6.73 -3.44 -3.90
N ILE A 966 5.96 -2.75 -4.72
CA ILE A 966 6.35 -1.53 -5.44
C ILE A 966 5.18 -0.54 -5.48
N ALA A 967 5.47 0.74 -5.42
CA ALA A 967 4.51 1.81 -5.66
C ALA A 967 5.19 2.99 -6.37
N MET A 968 4.39 3.85 -6.97
CA MET A 968 4.79 5.21 -7.34
C MET A 968 4.02 6.20 -6.45
N GLY A 969 4.66 7.32 -6.12
CA GLY A 969 3.96 8.53 -5.68
C GLY A 969 4.21 9.65 -6.67
N ALA A 970 3.17 10.41 -7.02
CA ALA A 970 3.25 11.43 -8.06
C ALA A 970 2.34 12.64 -7.79
N TYR A 971 2.75 13.78 -8.35
CA TYR A 971 1.98 15.02 -8.39
C TYR A 971 2.24 15.79 -9.69
N GLN A 972 1.36 16.72 -10.04
CA GLN A 972 1.57 17.70 -11.10
C GLN A 972 1.95 19.04 -10.45
N PRO A 973 3.19 19.57 -10.60
CA PRO A 973 3.63 20.76 -9.87
C PRO A 973 2.80 22.02 -10.15
N GLN A 974 2.17 22.14 -11.32
CA GLN A 974 1.27 23.26 -11.63
C GLN A 974 -0.15 23.11 -11.02
N HIS A 975 -0.53 21.90 -10.58
CA HIS A 975 -1.82 21.61 -9.93
C HIS A 975 -1.60 21.17 -8.47
N THR A 976 -1.00 22.05 -7.67
CA THR A 976 -0.88 21.92 -6.20
C THR A 976 -1.53 23.12 -5.50
N TRP A 977 -1.97 22.96 -4.26
CA TRP A 977 -2.44 24.07 -3.41
C TRP A 977 -1.34 25.14 -3.24
N ALA A 978 -0.09 24.71 -3.16
CA ALA A 978 1.07 25.59 -3.05
C ALA A 978 1.29 26.46 -4.32
N ALA A 979 1.02 25.94 -5.52
CA ALA A 979 1.17 26.67 -6.78
C ALA A 979 -0.07 27.49 -7.16
N LYS A 980 -1.29 27.00 -6.85
CA LYS A 980 -2.56 27.62 -7.26
C LYS A 980 -3.22 28.52 -6.21
N HIS A 981 -2.84 28.38 -4.94
CA HIS A 981 -3.51 29.00 -3.79
C HIS A 981 -5.04 28.75 -3.74
N SER A 982 -5.48 27.65 -4.36
CA SER A 982 -6.87 27.25 -4.56
C SER A 982 -6.92 25.77 -4.95
N SER A 983 -8.12 25.16 -4.94
CA SER A 983 -8.31 23.73 -5.24
C SER A 983 -7.64 23.33 -6.58
N PRO A 984 -6.78 22.31 -6.59
CA PRO A 984 -6.18 21.79 -7.81
C PRO A 984 -7.19 20.93 -8.57
N HIS A 985 -7.47 21.29 -9.82
CA HIS A 985 -8.36 20.52 -10.70
C HIS A 985 -7.56 19.93 -11.86
N GLY A 986 -6.42 19.30 -11.52
CA GLY A 986 -5.60 18.53 -12.45
C GLY A 986 -6.08 17.09 -12.64
N GLN A 987 -5.23 16.24 -13.20
CA GLN A 987 -5.55 14.84 -13.51
C GLN A 987 -5.88 14.01 -12.26
N ILE A 988 -5.32 14.35 -11.09
CA ILE A 988 -5.59 13.65 -9.82
C ILE A 988 -7.03 13.93 -9.35
N TYR A 989 -7.46 15.19 -9.34
CA TYR A 989 -8.86 15.58 -9.15
C TYR A 989 -9.78 14.89 -10.16
N GLY A 990 -9.41 14.89 -11.44
CA GLY A 990 -10.17 14.23 -12.51
C GLY A 990 -10.41 12.74 -12.23
N TYR A 991 -9.33 12.03 -11.88
CA TYR A 991 -9.36 10.61 -11.53
C TYR A 991 -10.16 10.34 -10.25
N ARG A 992 -9.98 11.16 -9.21
CA ARG A 992 -10.72 11.05 -7.94
C ARG A 992 -12.23 11.29 -8.14
N MET A 993 -12.60 12.27 -8.96
CA MET A 993 -13.99 12.50 -9.38
C MET A 993 -14.53 11.36 -10.27
N SER A 994 -13.69 10.71 -11.09
CA SER A 994 -14.09 9.60 -11.97
C SER A 994 -14.34 8.31 -11.19
N LEU A 995 -13.49 7.99 -10.22
CA LEU A 995 -13.73 6.93 -9.23
C LEU A 995 -15.00 7.22 -8.42
N TRP A 996 -15.22 8.47 -7.99
CA TRP A 996 -16.45 8.81 -7.27
C TRP A 996 -17.70 8.68 -8.14
N ALA A 997 -17.64 9.06 -9.43
CA ALA A 997 -18.76 8.95 -10.36
C ALA A 997 -19.19 7.49 -10.59
N GLU A 998 -18.23 6.58 -10.72
CA GLU A 998 -18.43 5.13 -10.71
C GLU A 998 -19.04 4.68 -9.37
N HIS A 999 -18.37 5.01 -8.26
CA HIS A 999 -18.74 4.52 -6.94
C HIS A 999 -20.11 5.00 -6.46
N VAL A 1000 -20.56 6.20 -6.82
CA VAL A 1000 -21.87 6.73 -6.36
C VAL A 1000 -22.92 6.88 -7.46
N GLY A 1001 -22.57 6.61 -8.72
CA GLY A 1001 -23.48 6.66 -9.88
C GLY A 1001 -23.86 8.06 -10.38
N VAL A 1002 -23.33 9.12 -9.77
CA VAL A 1002 -23.60 10.54 -10.09
C VAL A 1002 -22.40 11.42 -9.77
N VAL A 1003 -22.43 12.68 -10.23
CA VAL A 1003 -21.50 13.75 -9.82
C VAL A 1003 -22.31 14.92 -9.28
N GLU A 1004 -21.93 15.45 -8.12
CA GLU A 1004 -22.58 16.59 -7.46
C GLU A 1004 -21.53 17.65 -7.05
N ASP A 1005 -21.90 18.93 -7.06
CA ASP A 1005 -20.97 20.05 -6.82
C ASP A 1005 -20.26 19.98 -5.46
N CYS A 1006 -20.88 19.37 -4.44
CA CYS A 1006 -20.23 19.18 -3.14
C CYS A 1006 -19.01 18.25 -3.20
N PHE A 1007 -18.93 17.35 -4.19
CA PHE A 1007 -17.79 16.43 -4.38
C PHE A 1007 -16.51 17.17 -4.82
N ALA A 1008 -16.59 18.45 -5.20
CA ALA A 1008 -15.42 19.30 -5.42
C ALA A 1008 -14.79 19.82 -4.11
N ARG A 1009 -15.38 19.51 -2.94
CA ARG A 1009 -14.88 19.88 -1.60
C ARG A 1009 -14.99 18.70 -0.60
N PRO A 1010 -14.16 17.65 -0.72
CA PRO A 1010 -14.28 16.44 0.09
C PRO A 1010 -14.10 16.66 1.60
N GLU A 1011 -13.42 17.71 2.03
CA GLU A 1011 -13.26 18.10 3.44
C GLU A 1011 -14.55 18.67 4.09
N SER A 1012 -15.48 19.11 3.24
CA SER A 1012 -16.71 19.79 3.66
C SER A 1012 -17.69 18.84 4.34
N LEU A 1013 -18.33 19.33 5.40
CA LEU A 1013 -19.36 18.60 6.14
C LEU A 1013 -20.55 18.20 5.25
N GLU A 1014 -20.85 19.05 4.27
CA GLU A 1014 -21.85 18.84 3.22
C GLU A 1014 -21.52 17.58 2.40
N CYS A 1015 -20.31 17.50 1.84
CA CYS A 1015 -19.84 16.35 1.06
C CYS A 1015 -19.82 15.07 1.90
N VAL A 1016 -19.21 15.09 3.09
CA VAL A 1016 -19.14 13.92 3.98
C VAL A 1016 -20.54 13.37 4.30
N ARG A 1017 -21.48 14.25 4.69
CA ARG A 1017 -22.85 13.83 5.01
C ARG A 1017 -23.65 13.40 3.79
N ARG A 1018 -23.40 13.97 2.60
CA ARG A 1018 -24.04 13.55 1.35
C ARG A 1018 -23.59 12.15 0.92
N ILE A 1019 -22.29 11.87 0.92
CA ILE A 1019 -21.74 10.53 0.65
C ILE A 1019 -22.26 9.52 1.69
N ASN A 1020 -22.26 9.87 2.98
CA ASN A 1020 -22.82 9.00 4.02
C ASN A 1020 -24.32 8.72 3.85
N GLN A 1021 -25.11 9.70 3.40
CA GLN A 1021 -26.53 9.49 3.08
C GLN A 1021 -26.70 8.49 1.93
N MET A 1022 -25.98 8.69 0.81
CA MET A 1022 -26.07 7.83 -0.37
C MET A 1022 -25.62 6.39 -0.06
N THR A 1023 -24.51 6.24 0.63
CA THR A 1023 -23.92 4.93 0.97
C THR A 1023 -24.77 4.13 1.98
N ILE A 1024 -25.57 4.80 2.82
CA ILE A 1024 -26.61 4.17 3.65
C ILE A 1024 -27.81 3.71 2.81
N LEU A 1025 -28.22 4.48 1.80
CA LEU A 1025 -29.30 4.08 0.89
C LEU A 1025 -28.89 2.90 0.01
N ASN A 1026 -27.68 2.94 -0.57
CA ASN A 1026 -27.12 1.84 -1.35
C ASN A 1026 -26.99 0.55 -0.51
N TRP A 1027 -26.52 0.64 0.74
CA TRP A 1027 -26.52 -0.52 1.65
C TRP A 1027 -27.92 -1.09 1.90
N ARG A 1028 -28.93 -0.24 2.13
CA ARG A 1028 -30.32 -0.69 2.30
C ARG A 1028 -30.85 -1.39 1.05
N GLN A 1029 -30.55 -0.85 -0.14
CA GLN A 1029 -30.94 -1.45 -1.42
C GLN A 1029 -30.24 -2.79 -1.65
N PHE A 1030 -28.96 -2.89 -1.32
CA PHE A 1030 -28.19 -4.14 -1.38
C PHE A 1030 -28.75 -5.19 -0.41
N ALA A 1031 -29.03 -4.80 0.84
CA ALA A 1031 -29.45 -5.70 1.91
C ALA A 1031 -30.91 -6.20 1.78
N ALA A 1032 -31.80 -5.45 1.13
CA ALA A 1032 -33.24 -5.75 1.02
C ALA A 1032 -33.55 -7.14 0.43
N GLU A 1033 -34.69 -7.72 0.82
CA GLU A 1033 -35.17 -8.98 0.23
C GLU A 1033 -35.60 -8.82 -1.24
N GLU A 1034 -36.28 -7.70 -1.55
CA GLU A 1034 -36.69 -7.35 -2.91
C GLU A 1034 -35.46 -7.09 -3.80
N VAL A 1035 -35.42 -7.71 -4.97
CA VAL A 1035 -34.36 -7.50 -5.96
C VAL A 1035 -34.65 -6.22 -6.74
N THR A 1036 -33.69 -5.30 -6.73
CA THR A 1036 -33.73 -4.05 -7.50
C THR A 1036 -32.36 -3.74 -8.08
N GLU A 1037 -32.33 -2.99 -9.18
CA GLU A 1037 -31.10 -2.60 -9.87
C GLU A 1037 -30.34 -1.53 -9.08
N MET A 1038 -29.08 -1.80 -8.70
CA MET A 1038 -28.21 -0.79 -8.12
C MET A 1038 -27.53 0.06 -9.21
N ARG A 1039 -27.33 1.35 -8.92
CA ARG A 1039 -26.61 2.30 -9.78
C ARG A 1039 -25.43 3.01 -9.11
N GLY A 1040 -25.30 2.86 -7.80
CA GLY A 1040 -24.17 3.33 -7.02
C GLY A 1040 -23.63 2.17 -6.20
N HIS A 1041 -22.35 1.92 -6.33
CA HIS A 1041 -21.68 0.74 -5.78
C HIS A 1041 -21.20 0.92 -4.34
N LEU A 1042 -20.90 2.16 -3.95
CA LEU A 1042 -20.40 2.53 -2.64
C LEU A 1042 -21.49 2.34 -1.58
N MET A 1043 -21.20 1.53 -0.59
CA MET A 1043 -22.04 1.25 0.56
C MET A 1043 -21.30 1.60 1.85
N LYS A 1044 -22.06 1.96 2.88
CA LYS A 1044 -21.51 2.05 4.24
C LYS A 1044 -20.99 0.66 4.60
N TYR A 1045 -19.74 0.54 5.04
CA TYR A 1045 -19.26 -0.76 5.53
C TYR A 1045 -20.19 -1.22 6.66
N PRO A 1046 -20.63 -2.50 6.73
CA PRO A 1046 -21.72 -2.97 7.60
C PRO A 1046 -21.46 -2.98 9.13
N VAL A 1047 -20.88 -1.91 9.67
CA VAL A 1047 -20.78 -1.59 11.09
C VAL A 1047 -21.54 -0.31 11.41
N GLU A 1048 -22.09 -0.25 12.62
CA GLU A 1048 -22.56 0.99 13.22
C GLU A 1048 -21.44 1.57 14.10
N VAL A 1049 -21.27 2.88 14.05
CA VAL A 1049 -20.36 3.64 14.92
C VAL A 1049 -21.23 4.57 15.75
N ASP A 1050 -21.21 4.39 17.08
CA ASP A 1050 -21.98 5.27 17.95
C ASP A 1050 -21.34 6.69 18.03
N PRO A 1051 -22.04 7.71 18.55
CA PRO A 1051 -21.46 9.06 18.72
C PRO A 1051 -20.20 9.11 19.60
N LYS A 1052 -19.87 8.02 20.31
CA LYS A 1052 -18.68 7.85 21.17
C LYS A 1052 -17.55 7.05 20.50
N GLY A 1053 -17.67 6.81 19.19
CA GLY A 1053 -16.67 6.09 18.39
C GLY A 1053 -16.62 4.58 18.64
N LYS A 1054 -17.64 3.98 19.28
CA LYS A 1054 -17.69 2.54 19.52
C LYS A 1054 -18.29 1.82 18.31
N VAL A 1055 -17.51 0.89 17.78
CA VAL A 1055 -17.83 0.08 16.61
C VAL A 1055 -18.54 -1.21 17.03
N LYS A 1056 -19.65 -1.52 16.37
CA LYS A 1056 -20.40 -2.78 16.48
C LYS A 1056 -20.91 -3.18 15.08
N PRO A 1057 -21.33 -4.43 14.84
CA PRO A 1057 -22.07 -4.76 13.62
C PRO A 1057 -23.28 -3.84 13.46
N LEU A 1058 -23.64 -3.54 12.21
CA LEU A 1058 -24.90 -2.85 11.93
C LEU A 1058 -26.07 -3.80 12.30
N PRO A 1059 -27.13 -3.34 12.99
CA PRO A 1059 -28.20 -4.23 13.47
C PRO A 1059 -28.89 -5.00 12.34
N GLY A 1060 -28.97 -6.33 12.46
CA GLY A 1060 -29.49 -7.22 11.42
C GLY A 1060 -28.48 -7.54 10.31
N ALA A 1061 -27.22 -7.11 10.46
CA ALA A 1061 -26.09 -7.42 9.59
C ALA A 1061 -24.88 -7.90 10.41
N GLU A 1062 -25.13 -8.74 11.42
CA GLU A 1062 -24.10 -9.39 12.24
C GLU A 1062 -23.22 -10.34 11.41
N THR A 1063 -23.75 -10.86 10.31
CA THR A 1063 -23.03 -11.62 9.28
C THR A 1063 -23.26 -11.03 7.89
N PHE A 1064 -22.33 -11.27 6.95
CA PHE A 1064 -22.51 -10.80 5.57
C PHE A 1064 -23.74 -11.42 4.89
N PRO A 1065 -24.47 -10.65 4.06
CA PRO A 1065 -25.64 -11.18 3.34
C PRO A 1065 -25.27 -12.35 2.43
N ASP A 1066 -26.13 -13.37 2.41
CA ASP A 1066 -26.04 -14.62 1.62
C ASP A 1066 -24.83 -15.54 1.90
N THR A 1067 -23.65 -14.97 2.16
CA THR A 1067 -22.38 -15.70 2.32
C THR A 1067 -22.04 -16.02 3.79
N GLY A 1068 -22.63 -15.30 4.74
CA GLY A 1068 -22.40 -15.49 6.17
C GLY A 1068 -21.02 -15.03 6.64
N GLY A 1069 -20.59 -15.51 7.80
CA GLY A 1069 -19.35 -15.05 8.46
C GLY A 1069 -19.54 -13.70 9.16
N ASN A 1070 -18.93 -13.54 10.34
CA ASN A 1070 -19.14 -12.36 11.18
C ASN A 1070 -18.45 -11.11 10.57
N VAL A 1071 -19.19 -10.00 10.47
CA VAL A 1071 -18.74 -8.73 9.88
C VAL A 1071 -17.59 -8.06 10.66
N VAL A 1072 -17.55 -8.23 11.99
CA VAL A 1072 -16.45 -7.76 12.85
C VAL A 1072 -15.38 -8.83 13.08
N GLY A 1073 -15.46 -9.95 12.35
CA GLY A 1073 -14.54 -11.08 12.43
C GLY A 1073 -14.67 -11.91 13.71
N SER A 1074 -13.84 -12.94 13.81
CA SER A 1074 -13.78 -13.82 14.99
C SER A 1074 -12.39 -14.43 15.20
N PHE A 1075 -12.05 -14.69 16.47
CA PHE A 1075 -10.74 -15.22 16.86
C PHE A 1075 -10.73 -16.76 16.78
N LEU A 1076 -10.77 -17.30 15.55
CA LEU A 1076 -10.55 -18.73 15.30
C LEU A 1076 -9.03 -19.04 15.29
N GLY A 1077 -8.64 -20.22 15.77
CA GLY A 1077 -7.28 -20.52 16.23
C GLY A 1077 -6.20 -20.71 15.15
N ILE A 1078 -5.66 -19.61 14.61
CA ILE A 1078 -4.62 -19.58 13.57
C ILE A 1078 -3.36 -18.88 14.09
N GLN A 1079 -2.19 -19.21 13.53
CA GLN A 1079 -0.95 -18.48 13.76
C GLN A 1079 -1.04 -17.03 13.22
N GLU A 1080 -0.67 -16.08 14.06
CA GLU A 1080 -0.99 -14.66 13.85
C GLU A 1080 -0.29 -14.06 12.61
N ASN A 1081 0.99 -14.41 12.39
CA ASN A 1081 1.82 -13.96 11.26
C ASN A 1081 1.27 -14.26 9.86
N LEU A 1082 0.30 -15.19 9.72
CA LEU A 1082 -0.39 -15.45 8.45
C LEU A 1082 -1.30 -14.28 8.04
N THR A 1083 -1.82 -13.55 9.04
CA THR A 1083 -3.02 -12.69 8.96
C THR A 1083 -2.77 -11.20 9.19
N ILE A 1084 -1.49 -10.80 9.31
CA ILE A 1084 -1.04 -9.41 9.52
C ILE A 1084 0.01 -8.97 8.50
#